data_AF-A0A2U3DTW4-F1
#
_entry.id   AF-A0A2U3DTW4-F1
#
_cell.length_a   1.000
_cell.length_b   1.000
_cell.length_c   1.000
_cell.angle_alpha   90.00
_cell.angle_beta   90.00
_cell.angle_gamma   90.00
#
_symmetry.space_group_name_H-M   'P 1'
#
loop_
_entity.id
_entity.type
_entity.pdbx_description
1 polymer ?
#
loop_
_entity_poly.entity_id
_entity_poly.type
_entity_poly.pdbx_seq_one_letter_code
_entity_poly.pdbx_strand_id
1 'polypeptide(L)'
;MSFLLIVAIVAAYAILSSAWKFYRNYQDAIRSGLPVILCPVNNQSILYIIAQVPLRPILARFLPEPLFDRVRLSIFGWEFLDKGAIHERVGPAFILVTAGVNELWCADPHMAQSILSRRKDFVQLPIGSKILRFLGENILTSDGDDWSRQRRLIAPSLNERISEIVWDESTTQTERMIDYLLDQPDSGSRHASNLLRTIAINVLAQVGYGEPRPFEPLTLPRDAHARMTYVEGISLCTELLVVAALVPGALLRLPFMPSQIRTLGAALGALPELTADMLHHERKRIASGAEASGAKSIASDADGERKVAHNTFMSQLVRLSDQGKAGNGAFGPSQFLREDEIAGNLFVFTAAGYDTTANTMTYAVGLMAAYPQWQAWLQDELDRVLGSKAVGESRILPYTTYFPKLKRCLAVMMETLRLYPALIHISRSISHDQAISKEGENYIIPGPCTVYINNAGLHHAREDWGNDAGDFRPSRWLTLNSDGTEAELITPARGTFLPWSGGPRVCPGQKMAQVEFVTVMSTLLARLRVEPMPMPGRSVEERREDLLKLMEDSQPRLTLQMNRPEQFALRWIPREHWTLIQNRSTCSRPRQIPTTFSPLPSMAKPTVLIVPGGFTLPGLYNDVVANVSSEGHPIQALHLPSIGYKTDVPGTMQDDAAYIASEISRHADAGKDVVLVAHSYGGIPATESTKGLSKVERQCQGKSGGLVRLAYISCLILPVGESDASVIMPDNMLPRTAPFEIRLDDDGWLHQTDISVAAANVFNDLPKEEGERWAKMSTRHSGSTFPASLSHAGFKDVPVSYLLCTKDLAQEPELQRASIAMMERQIGGKVDVTEIESGHAPNASRPKEVADWIVSIARQSA
;
A
#
# COMPACT_ATOMS: atom_id res chain seq x y z
N MET A 1 55.45 5.26 31.84
CA MET A 1 54.62 4.60 30.82
C MET A 1 53.64 5.62 30.29
N SER A 2 53.80 6.01 29.03
CA SER A 2 53.15 7.18 28.42
C SER A 2 51.64 6.97 28.25
N PHE A 3 50.82 7.99 28.49
CA PHE A 3 49.35 8.00 28.29
C PHE A 3 48.93 7.36 26.95
N LEU A 4 49.67 7.63 25.87
CA LEU A 4 49.47 7.04 24.55
C LEU A 4 49.54 5.50 24.52
N LEU A 5 50.42 4.88 25.31
CA LEU A 5 50.52 3.43 25.40
C LEU A 5 49.29 2.82 26.09
N ILE A 6 48.75 3.49 27.11
CA ILE A 6 47.51 3.07 27.78
C ILE A 6 46.34 3.18 26.81
N VAL A 7 46.21 4.29 26.07
CA VAL A 7 45.16 4.45 25.05
C VAL A 7 45.27 3.38 23.97
N ALA A 8 46.49 3.08 23.48
CA ALA A 8 46.71 2.05 22.48
C ALA A 8 46.35 0.64 23.00
N ILE A 9 46.71 0.30 24.24
CA ILE A 9 46.35 -0.99 24.87
C ILE A 9 44.84 -1.11 25.02
N VAL A 10 44.15 -0.06 25.50
CA VAL A 10 42.70 -0.05 25.65
C VAL A 10 42.00 -0.18 24.30
N ALA A 11 42.47 0.52 23.27
CA ALA A 11 41.92 0.42 21.91
C ALA A 11 42.14 -0.98 21.32
N ALA A 12 43.35 -1.54 21.45
CA ALA A 12 43.66 -2.90 21.00
C ALA A 12 42.80 -3.95 21.71
N TYR A 13 42.64 -3.83 23.03
CA TYR A 13 41.75 -4.70 23.81
C TYR A 13 40.30 -4.60 23.33
N ALA A 14 39.78 -3.39 23.09
CA ALA A 14 38.42 -3.19 22.60
C ALA A 14 38.19 -3.81 21.20
N ILE A 15 39.16 -3.66 20.29
CA ILE A 15 39.11 -4.24 18.94
C ILE A 15 39.15 -5.77 19.02
N LEU A 16 40.11 -6.33 19.76
CA LEU A 16 40.25 -7.79 19.91
C LEU A 16 39.04 -8.41 20.62
N SER A 17 38.51 -7.75 21.64
CA SER A 17 37.28 -8.17 22.32
C SER A 17 36.08 -8.19 21.36
N SER A 18 35.95 -7.16 20.52
CA SER A 18 34.87 -7.08 19.53
C SER A 18 35.01 -8.13 18.43
N ALA A 19 36.24 -8.36 17.94
CA ALA A 19 36.53 -9.42 16.98
C ALA A 19 36.26 -10.82 17.55
N TRP A 20 36.61 -11.06 18.82
CA TRP A 20 36.30 -12.31 19.52
C TRP A 20 34.81 -12.53 19.69
N LYS A 21 34.06 -11.48 20.09
CA LYS A 21 32.58 -11.53 20.16
C LYS A 21 31.97 -11.84 18.80
N PHE A 22 32.42 -11.15 17.75
CA PHE A 22 31.97 -11.37 16.38
C PHE A 22 32.22 -12.81 15.93
N TYR A 23 33.40 -13.36 16.22
CA TYR A 23 33.73 -14.75 15.92
C TYR A 23 32.83 -15.74 16.69
N ARG A 24 32.61 -15.52 17.99
CA ARG A 24 31.69 -16.35 18.79
C ARG A 24 30.26 -16.29 18.24
N ASN A 25 29.77 -15.09 17.95
CA ASN A 25 28.47 -14.88 17.35
C ASN A 25 28.32 -15.60 16.01
N TYR A 26 29.36 -15.60 15.18
CA TYR A 26 29.40 -16.41 13.95
C TYR A 26 29.30 -17.91 14.23
N GLN A 27 30.07 -18.43 15.18
CA GLN A 27 30.03 -19.85 15.59
C GLN A 27 28.66 -20.26 16.13
N ASP A 28 27.99 -19.37 16.86
CA ASP A 28 26.62 -19.60 17.30
C ASP A 28 25.66 -19.57 16.10
N ALA A 29 25.74 -18.56 15.23
CA ALA A 29 24.84 -18.42 14.08
C ALA A 29 24.83 -19.66 13.16
N ILE A 30 25.99 -20.27 12.87
CA ILE A 30 26.07 -21.48 12.04
C ILE A 30 25.39 -22.71 12.67
N ARG A 31 25.27 -22.76 14.02
CA ARG A 31 24.55 -23.84 14.72
C ARG A 31 23.03 -23.77 14.48
N SER A 32 22.52 -22.65 13.96
CA SER A 32 21.09 -22.47 13.76
C SER A 32 20.52 -23.23 12.57
N GLY A 33 21.37 -23.58 11.60
CA GLY A 33 20.93 -24.12 10.30
C GLY A 33 20.32 -23.08 9.37
N LEU A 34 20.22 -21.80 9.79
CA LEU A 34 19.71 -20.71 8.96
C LEU A 34 20.84 -20.06 8.13
N PRO A 35 20.50 -19.43 6.99
CA PRO A 35 21.41 -18.56 6.27
C PRO A 35 22.03 -17.49 7.18
N VAL A 36 23.32 -17.21 6.98
CA VAL A 36 24.08 -16.28 7.84
C VAL A 36 24.62 -15.11 7.01
N ILE A 37 24.39 -13.88 7.48
CA ILE A 37 24.93 -12.64 6.90
C ILE A 37 25.87 -11.99 7.92
N LEU A 38 27.07 -11.64 7.48
CA LEU A 38 28.10 -11.05 8.33
C LEU A 38 28.06 -9.52 8.30
N CYS A 39 27.78 -8.87 9.44
CA CYS A 39 27.81 -7.42 9.60
C CYS A 39 28.69 -7.03 10.80
N PRO A 40 29.94 -6.56 10.59
CA PRO A 40 30.90 -6.34 11.68
C PRO A 40 30.61 -5.07 12.52
N VAL A 41 29.36 -4.66 12.62
CA VAL A 41 28.89 -3.50 13.37
C VAL A 41 28.33 -3.96 14.72
N ASN A 42 28.62 -3.22 15.79
CA ASN A 42 27.90 -3.39 17.05
C ASN A 42 26.69 -2.45 17.07
N ASN A 43 25.57 -2.96 16.57
CA ASN A 43 24.34 -2.20 16.41
C ASN A 43 23.55 -2.00 17.72
N GLN A 44 23.95 -2.66 18.82
CA GLN A 44 23.39 -2.42 20.16
C GLN A 44 24.07 -1.27 20.91
N SER A 45 25.14 -0.68 20.36
CA SER A 45 25.77 0.50 20.93
C SER A 45 24.82 1.69 20.91
N ILE A 46 24.63 2.37 22.04
CA ILE A 46 23.80 3.58 22.14
C ILE A 46 24.25 4.65 21.12
N LEU A 47 25.56 4.81 20.93
CA LEU A 47 26.10 5.75 19.94
C LEU A 47 25.70 5.36 18.52
N TYR A 48 25.71 4.07 18.20
CA TYR A 48 25.30 3.59 16.89
C TYR A 48 23.79 3.77 16.70
N ILE A 49 22.97 3.40 17.68
CA ILE A 49 21.51 3.56 17.63
C ILE A 49 21.10 5.00 17.34
N ILE A 50 21.79 5.98 17.95
CA ILE A 50 21.54 7.41 17.74
C ILE A 50 22.04 7.87 16.36
N ALA A 51 23.21 7.39 15.92
CA ALA A 51 23.89 7.92 14.73
C ALA A 51 23.55 7.18 13.42
N GLN A 52 23.04 5.95 13.46
CA GLN A 52 22.91 5.06 12.29
C GLN A 52 22.10 5.65 11.13
N VAL A 53 20.96 6.31 11.40
CA VAL A 53 20.08 6.85 10.35
C VAL A 53 20.72 8.08 9.69
N PRO A 54 21.18 9.12 10.43
CA PRO A 54 21.93 10.23 9.83
C PRO A 54 23.23 9.82 9.13
N LEU A 55 23.88 8.75 9.59
CA LEU A 55 25.11 8.24 8.96
C LEU A 55 24.85 7.46 7.67
N ARG A 56 23.64 6.95 7.43
CA ARG A 56 23.30 6.16 6.22
C ARG A 56 23.81 6.79 4.91
N PRO A 57 23.51 8.06 4.54
CA PRO A 57 23.99 8.65 3.29
C PRO A 57 25.52 8.80 3.23
N ILE A 58 26.17 9.00 4.39
CA ILE A 58 27.63 9.08 4.49
C ILE A 58 28.24 7.69 4.25
N LEU A 59 27.72 6.67 4.93
CA LEU A 59 28.16 5.29 4.77
C LEU A 59 27.96 4.79 3.33
N ALA A 60 26.82 5.10 2.71
CA ALA A 60 26.54 4.76 1.31
C ALA A 60 27.55 5.39 0.33
N ARG A 61 28.05 6.58 0.64
CA ARG A 61 29.01 7.31 -0.21
C ARG A 61 30.45 6.81 -0.06
N PHE A 62 30.84 6.37 1.14
CA PHE A 62 32.24 6.07 1.46
C PHE A 62 32.55 4.56 1.56
N LEU A 63 31.57 3.71 1.83
CA LEU A 63 31.79 2.25 1.89
C LEU A 63 31.62 1.62 0.50
N PRO A 64 32.44 0.62 0.13
CA PRO A 64 32.19 -0.20 -1.06
C PRO A 64 30.80 -0.85 -1.00
N GLU A 65 30.12 -0.95 -2.13
CA GLU A 65 28.74 -1.44 -2.23
C GLU A 65 28.50 -2.80 -1.52
N PRO A 66 29.34 -3.84 -1.67
CA PRO A 66 29.12 -5.12 -0.97
C PRO A 66 29.21 -5.02 0.56
N LEU A 67 30.00 -4.06 1.06
CA LEU A 67 30.13 -3.81 2.50
C LEU A 67 28.94 -2.98 3.00
N PHE A 68 28.55 -1.95 2.24
CA PHE A 68 27.38 -1.15 2.56
C PHE A 68 26.11 -2.00 2.57
N ASP A 69 25.96 -2.95 1.65
CA ASP A 69 24.84 -3.89 1.59
C ASP A 69 24.68 -4.76 2.83
N ARG A 70 25.77 -5.01 3.57
CA ARG A 70 25.74 -5.74 4.84
C ARG A 70 25.46 -4.79 6.00
N VAL A 71 26.11 -3.62 5.98
CA VAL A 71 25.93 -2.60 7.01
C VAL A 71 24.51 -2.03 7.00
N ARG A 72 23.89 -1.86 5.82
CA ARG A 72 22.52 -1.31 5.70
C ARG A 72 21.49 -2.13 6.45
N LEU A 73 21.65 -3.46 6.52
CA LEU A 73 20.77 -4.36 7.28
C LEU A 73 20.82 -4.13 8.80
N SER A 74 21.81 -3.37 9.28
CA SER A 74 21.87 -2.95 10.68
C SER A 74 21.35 -1.54 10.92
N ILE A 75 20.95 -0.81 9.87
CA ILE A 75 20.44 0.57 9.96
C ILE A 75 18.91 0.54 9.99
N PHE A 76 18.32 0.90 11.12
CA PHE A 76 16.86 0.88 11.32
C PHE A 76 16.08 1.51 10.15
N GLY A 77 15.07 0.81 9.62
CA GLY A 77 14.27 1.25 8.49
C GLY A 77 14.68 0.67 7.13
N TRP A 78 15.77 -0.10 7.07
CA TRP A 78 16.18 -0.78 5.86
C TRP A 78 15.09 -1.73 5.34
N GLU A 79 14.34 -2.35 6.24
CA GLU A 79 13.30 -3.34 5.96
C GLU A 79 12.10 -2.73 5.23
N PHE A 80 11.80 -1.44 5.43
CA PHE A 80 10.79 -0.74 4.64
C PHE A 80 11.28 -0.36 3.24
N LEU A 81 12.57 -0.08 3.09
CA LEU A 81 13.17 0.24 1.79
C LEU A 81 13.38 -1.00 0.93
N ASP A 82 13.74 -2.11 1.56
CA ASP A 82 14.01 -3.41 0.94
C ASP A 82 12.72 -4.23 0.72
N LYS A 83 11.68 -3.96 1.53
CA LYS A 83 10.45 -4.75 1.62
C LYS A 83 10.78 -6.21 1.94
N GLY A 84 10.73 -7.09 0.93
CA GLY A 84 11.03 -8.51 1.02
C GLY A 84 12.24 -8.96 0.20
N ALA A 85 12.95 -8.06 -0.49
CA ALA A 85 13.98 -8.43 -1.47
C ALA A 85 15.12 -9.28 -0.87
N ILE A 86 15.54 -8.99 0.36
CA ILE A 86 16.53 -9.82 1.06
C ILE A 86 15.99 -11.23 1.32
N HIS A 87 14.72 -11.37 1.67
CA HIS A 87 14.10 -12.65 1.99
C HIS A 87 13.89 -13.50 0.72
N GLU A 88 13.62 -12.86 -0.41
CA GLU A 88 13.62 -13.52 -1.73
C GLU A 88 15.03 -14.04 -2.09
N ARG A 89 16.09 -13.30 -1.71
CA ARG A 89 17.48 -13.64 -2.05
C ARG A 89 18.11 -14.70 -1.16
N VAL A 90 17.93 -14.61 0.16
CA VAL A 90 18.62 -15.49 1.13
C VAL A 90 17.71 -16.54 1.75
N GLY A 91 16.40 -16.39 1.61
CA GLY A 91 15.40 -17.23 2.24
C GLY A 91 14.55 -16.48 3.27
N PRO A 92 13.44 -17.10 3.71
CA PRO A 92 12.41 -16.43 4.50
C PRO A 92 12.85 -16.12 5.94
N ALA A 93 13.97 -16.70 6.41
CA ALA A 93 14.60 -16.31 7.67
C ALA A 93 16.14 -16.41 7.56
N PHE A 94 16.85 -15.50 8.23
CA PHE A 94 18.33 -15.49 8.28
C PHE A 94 18.86 -14.91 9.59
N ILE A 95 20.11 -15.23 9.93
CA ILE A 95 20.84 -14.65 11.06
C ILE A 95 21.80 -13.56 10.57
N LEU A 96 21.62 -12.34 11.04
CA LEU A 96 22.61 -11.27 10.93
C LEU A 96 23.60 -11.37 12.09
N VAL A 97 24.85 -11.71 11.78
CA VAL A 97 25.94 -11.77 12.76
C VAL A 97 26.49 -10.38 12.98
N THR A 98 26.42 -9.91 14.23
CA THR A 98 26.88 -8.59 14.63
C THR A 98 28.04 -8.67 15.62
N ALA A 99 28.74 -7.55 15.86
CA ALA A 99 29.75 -7.47 16.93
C ALA A 99 29.12 -7.29 18.34
N GLY A 100 27.79 -7.18 18.41
CA GLY A 100 26.99 -7.14 19.63
C GLY A 100 26.35 -8.51 19.91
N VAL A 101 25.08 -8.64 19.58
CA VAL A 101 24.26 -9.87 19.70
C VAL A 101 23.73 -10.24 18.31
N ASN A 102 23.64 -11.53 18.01
CA ASN A 102 23.05 -12.00 16.76
C ASN A 102 21.59 -11.53 16.60
N GLU A 103 21.17 -11.35 15.36
CA GLU A 103 19.79 -11.01 15.04
C GLU A 103 19.18 -12.03 14.10
N LEU A 104 18.06 -12.63 14.49
CA LEU A 104 17.20 -13.37 13.59
C LEU A 104 16.25 -12.40 12.90
N TRP A 105 16.29 -12.38 11.57
CA TRP A 105 15.30 -11.68 10.74
C TRP A 105 14.42 -12.70 10.05
N CYS A 106 13.11 -12.61 10.29
CA CYS A 106 12.12 -13.59 9.83
C CYS A 106 10.98 -12.89 9.08
N ALA A 107 10.73 -13.33 7.85
CA ALA A 107 9.56 -13.05 7.04
C ALA A 107 8.85 -14.35 6.62
N ASP A 108 8.79 -15.32 7.53
CA ASP A 108 8.06 -16.58 7.37
C ASP A 108 6.78 -16.56 8.23
N PRO A 109 5.57 -16.74 7.66
CA PRO A 109 4.32 -16.65 8.40
C PRO A 109 4.21 -17.62 9.59
N HIS A 110 4.64 -18.87 9.40
CA HIS A 110 4.56 -19.92 10.41
C HIS A 110 5.53 -19.68 11.57
N MET A 111 6.78 -19.34 11.26
CA MET A 111 7.78 -18.98 12.25
C MET A 111 7.38 -17.73 13.02
N ALA A 112 6.91 -16.68 12.33
CA ALA A 112 6.41 -15.46 12.95
C ALA A 112 5.28 -15.78 13.94
N GLN A 113 4.31 -16.61 13.55
CA GLN A 113 3.23 -17.03 14.44
C GLN A 113 3.74 -17.81 15.66
N SER A 114 4.68 -18.75 15.45
CA SER A 114 5.29 -19.54 16.52
C SER A 114 5.99 -18.63 17.54
N ILE A 115 6.83 -17.71 17.08
CA ILE A 115 7.53 -16.71 17.91
C ILE A 115 6.54 -15.87 18.71
N LEU A 116 5.53 -15.31 18.04
CA LEU A 116 4.58 -14.39 18.67
C LEU A 116 3.65 -15.08 19.67
N SER A 117 3.39 -16.38 19.51
CA SER A 117 2.58 -17.16 20.45
C SER A 117 3.33 -17.47 21.76
N ARG A 118 4.66 -17.62 21.69
CA ARG A 118 5.54 -18.07 22.80
C ARG A 118 6.10 -16.93 23.64
N ARG A 119 5.23 -16.07 24.16
CA ARG A 119 5.60 -14.85 24.93
C ARG A 119 6.50 -15.03 26.16
N LYS A 120 6.63 -16.25 26.69
CA LYS A 120 7.51 -16.55 27.85
C LYS A 120 8.94 -16.84 27.40
N ASP A 121 9.11 -17.36 26.20
CA ASP A 121 10.40 -17.70 25.62
C ASP A 121 10.97 -16.51 24.84
N PHE A 122 10.08 -15.79 24.13
CA PHE A 122 10.37 -14.59 23.37
C PHE A 122 9.84 -13.37 24.11
N VAL A 123 10.73 -12.72 24.87
CA VAL A 123 10.41 -11.56 25.72
C VAL A 123 10.67 -10.24 24.99
N GLN A 124 10.31 -9.11 25.59
CA GLN A 124 10.57 -7.81 24.98
C GLN A 124 12.07 -7.53 24.84
N LEU A 125 12.43 -6.81 23.79
CA LEU A 125 13.81 -6.44 23.52
C LEU A 125 14.30 -5.45 24.60
N PRO A 126 15.39 -5.70 25.35
CA PRO A 126 15.78 -4.85 26.48
C PRO A 126 16.02 -3.39 26.12
N ILE A 127 16.63 -3.11 24.96
CA ILE A 127 16.86 -1.74 24.51
C ILE A 127 15.55 -1.03 24.12
N GLY A 128 14.62 -1.74 23.48
CA GLY A 128 13.28 -1.24 23.18
C GLY A 128 12.49 -0.94 24.46
N SER A 129 12.56 -1.84 25.45
CA SER A 129 11.96 -1.62 26.77
C SER A 129 12.59 -0.42 27.47
N LYS A 130 13.91 -0.23 27.41
CA LYS A 130 14.57 0.95 27.98
C LYS A 130 14.07 2.24 27.34
N ILE A 131 13.92 2.27 26.02
CA ILE A 131 13.42 3.44 25.28
C ILE A 131 11.99 3.76 25.68
N LEU A 132 11.11 2.77 25.77
CA LEU A 132 9.69 2.97 26.08
C LEU A 132 9.37 3.12 27.58
N ARG A 133 10.35 2.90 28.48
CA ARG A 133 10.19 3.03 29.95
C ARG A 133 10.59 4.38 30.51
N PHE A 134 10.92 5.38 29.69
CA PHE A 134 11.49 6.62 30.21
C PHE A 134 10.56 7.40 31.15
N LEU A 135 9.24 7.13 31.14
CA LEU A 135 8.25 7.65 32.09
C LEU A 135 7.70 6.61 33.08
N GLY A 136 8.20 5.37 33.06
CA GLY A 136 7.74 4.28 33.93
C GLY A 136 7.52 2.96 33.19
N GLU A 137 7.33 1.88 33.95
CA GLU A 137 6.93 0.59 33.41
C GLU A 137 5.55 0.66 32.75
N ASN A 138 5.32 -0.11 31.69
CA ASN A 138 4.04 -0.12 31.00
C ASN A 138 3.72 -1.47 30.37
N ILE A 139 2.52 -1.57 29.80
CA ILE A 139 2.02 -2.81 29.19
C ILE A 139 2.86 -3.29 27.99
N LEU A 140 3.55 -2.39 27.30
CA LEU A 140 4.43 -2.78 26.19
C LEU A 140 5.79 -3.26 26.68
N THR A 141 6.27 -2.77 27.82
CA THR A 141 7.64 -3.02 28.31
C THR A 141 7.73 -4.17 29.32
N SER A 142 6.60 -4.53 29.93
CA SER A 142 6.48 -5.62 30.89
C SER A 142 6.46 -7.00 30.21
N ASP A 143 6.91 -8.03 30.95
CA ASP A 143 6.91 -9.45 30.58
C ASP A 143 6.29 -10.32 31.70
N GLY A 144 6.10 -11.61 31.40
CA GLY A 144 5.67 -12.60 32.40
C GLY A 144 4.33 -12.28 33.09
N ASP A 145 4.34 -12.39 34.42
CA ASP A 145 3.15 -12.19 35.25
C ASP A 145 2.76 -10.71 35.37
N ASP A 146 3.73 -9.79 35.33
CA ASP A 146 3.48 -8.35 35.32
C ASP A 146 2.70 -7.93 34.07
N TRP A 147 3.14 -8.39 32.90
CA TRP A 147 2.41 -8.17 31.65
C TRP A 147 0.99 -8.76 31.72
N SER A 148 0.87 -10.00 32.21
CA SER A 148 -0.42 -10.67 32.30
C SER A 148 -1.39 -9.92 33.23
N ARG A 149 -0.88 -9.38 34.35
CA ARG A 149 -1.63 -8.51 35.27
C ARG A 149 -2.06 -7.23 34.56
N GLN A 150 -1.11 -6.45 34.02
CA GLN A 150 -1.43 -5.16 33.40
C GLN A 150 -2.40 -5.33 32.23
N ARG A 151 -2.21 -6.35 31.38
CA ARG A 151 -3.12 -6.64 30.26
C ARG A 151 -4.53 -6.95 30.73
N ARG A 152 -4.70 -7.76 31.78
CA ARG A 152 -6.01 -8.09 32.35
C ARG A 152 -6.72 -6.87 32.92
N LEU A 153 -5.97 -5.95 33.54
CA LEU A 153 -6.52 -4.73 34.13
C LEU A 153 -6.88 -3.69 33.07
N ILE A 154 -6.06 -3.55 32.02
CA ILE A 154 -6.19 -2.46 31.05
C ILE A 154 -7.08 -2.84 29.86
N ALA A 155 -6.98 -4.05 29.32
CA ALA A 155 -7.72 -4.43 28.10
C ALA A 155 -9.24 -4.22 28.17
N PRO A 156 -9.95 -4.49 29.30
CA PRO A 156 -11.39 -4.27 29.39
C PRO A 156 -11.84 -2.81 29.22
N SER A 157 -10.93 -1.86 29.40
CA SER A 157 -11.23 -0.43 29.20
C SER A 157 -11.50 -0.10 27.73
N LEU A 158 -10.84 -0.80 26.80
CA LEU A 158 -10.91 -0.58 25.36
C LEU A 158 -12.04 -1.42 24.73
N ASN A 159 -13.29 -1.06 25.04
CA ASN A 159 -14.50 -1.79 24.64
C ASN A 159 -15.38 -1.00 23.65
N GLU A 160 -16.54 -1.57 23.27
CA GLU A 160 -17.48 -0.96 22.31
C GLU A 160 -18.00 0.42 22.73
N ARG A 161 -18.08 0.72 24.02
CA ARG A 161 -18.47 2.07 24.49
C ARG A 161 -17.42 3.12 24.13
N ILE A 162 -16.14 2.77 24.22
CA ILE A 162 -15.07 3.66 23.75
C ILE A 162 -15.19 3.85 22.23
N SER A 163 -15.52 2.79 21.49
CA SER A 163 -15.69 2.87 20.04
C SER A 163 -16.79 3.86 19.63
N GLU A 164 -17.90 3.93 20.36
CA GLU A 164 -18.96 4.92 20.11
C GLU A 164 -18.46 6.37 20.34
N ILE A 165 -17.70 6.62 21.41
CA ILE A 165 -17.12 7.95 21.65
C ILE A 165 -16.09 8.32 20.58
N VAL A 166 -15.28 7.35 20.16
CA VAL A 166 -14.28 7.53 19.09
C VAL A 166 -14.99 7.92 17.80
N TRP A 167 -16.08 7.22 17.44
CA TRP A 167 -16.89 7.50 16.27
C TRP A 167 -17.47 8.94 16.30
N ASP A 168 -18.09 9.33 17.41
CA ASP A 168 -18.72 10.65 17.54
C ASP A 168 -17.69 11.79 17.48
N GLU A 169 -16.57 11.64 18.18
CA GLU A 169 -15.50 12.65 18.20
C GLU A 169 -14.76 12.70 16.87
N SER A 170 -14.47 11.56 16.24
CA SER A 170 -13.83 11.51 14.93
C SER A 170 -14.70 12.19 13.87
N THR A 171 -16.02 11.96 13.90
CA THR A 171 -16.97 12.65 13.03
C THR A 171 -16.86 14.15 13.25
N THR A 172 -16.99 14.60 14.50
CA THR A 172 -16.90 16.02 14.88
C THR A 172 -15.63 16.70 14.39
N GLN A 173 -14.47 16.09 14.65
CA GLN A 173 -13.18 16.68 14.31
C GLN A 173 -12.96 16.68 12.80
N THR A 174 -13.45 15.66 12.09
CA THR A 174 -13.37 15.59 10.62
C THR A 174 -14.26 16.64 9.97
N GLU A 175 -15.50 16.85 10.44
CA GLU A 175 -16.37 17.90 9.92
C GLU A 175 -15.74 19.30 10.08
N ARG A 176 -15.14 19.57 11.23
CA ARG A 176 -14.41 20.83 11.47
C ARG A 176 -13.14 20.95 10.61
N MET A 177 -12.44 19.85 10.38
CA MET A 177 -11.32 19.82 9.45
C MET A 177 -11.80 20.15 8.02
N ILE A 178 -12.94 19.62 7.59
CA ILE A 178 -13.52 19.93 6.28
C ILE A 178 -13.82 21.42 6.20
N ASP A 179 -14.47 22.01 7.20
CA ASP A 179 -14.75 23.45 7.23
C ASP A 179 -13.44 24.27 7.14
N TYR A 180 -12.40 23.89 7.90
CA TYR A 180 -11.07 24.51 7.79
C TYR A 180 -10.46 24.40 6.40
N LEU A 181 -10.55 23.22 5.76
CA LEU A 181 -10.05 22.98 4.41
C LEU A 181 -10.77 23.84 3.35
N LEU A 182 -12.07 24.07 3.54
CA LEU A 182 -12.89 24.88 2.63
C LEU A 182 -12.67 26.38 2.84
N ASP A 183 -12.46 26.82 4.07
CA ASP A 183 -12.18 28.23 4.40
C ASP A 183 -10.75 28.65 4.05
N GLN A 184 -9.77 27.74 4.16
CA GLN A 184 -8.34 28.00 3.95
C GLN A 184 -7.70 26.99 2.99
N PRO A 185 -8.11 26.96 1.70
CA PRO A 185 -7.71 25.92 0.76
C PRO A 185 -6.18 25.83 0.57
N ASP A 186 -5.46 26.95 0.55
CA ASP A 186 -4.00 26.94 0.35
C ASP A 186 -3.22 26.40 1.57
N SER A 187 -3.64 26.74 2.79
CA SER A 187 -3.02 26.26 4.03
C SER A 187 -3.31 24.79 4.26
N GLY A 188 -4.58 24.40 4.09
CA GLY A 188 -5.05 23.03 4.24
C GLY A 188 -4.45 22.08 3.22
N SER A 189 -4.19 22.55 2.00
CA SER A 189 -3.55 21.76 0.96
C SER A 189 -2.09 21.40 1.30
N ARG A 190 -1.35 22.25 2.02
CA ARG A 190 0.09 22.05 2.29
C ARG A 190 0.41 21.28 3.57
N HIS A 191 -0.58 21.06 4.44
CA HIS A 191 -0.38 20.49 5.77
C HIS A 191 -1.32 19.33 6.09
N ALA A 192 -1.72 18.55 5.07
CA ALA A 192 -2.70 17.47 5.20
C ALA A 192 -2.35 16.47 6.32
N SER A 193 -1.06 16.10 6.45
CA SER A 193 -0.56 15.21 7.51
C SER A 193 -0.76 15.78 8.92
N ASN A 194 -0.51 17.09 9.11
CA ASN A 194 -0.72 17.77 10.40
C ASN A 194 -2.19 17.86 10.77
N LEU A 195 -3.09 18.04 9.79
CA LEU A 195 -4.53 18.08 10.04
C LEU A 195 -5.06 16.73 10.51
N LEU A 196 -4.67 15.64 9.83
CA LEU A 196 -5.04 14.28 10.23
C LEU A 196 -4.47 13.91 11.60
N ARG A 197 -3.25 14.36 11.90
CA ARG A 197 -2.65 14.20 13.23
C ARG A 197 -3.40 14.97 14.32
N THR A 198 -3.91 16.17 13.99
CA THR A 198 -4.73 16.97 14.90
C THR A 198 -6.01 16.24 15.27
N ILE A 199 -6.68 15.59 14.30
CA ILE A 199 -7.85 14.75 14.57
C ILE A 199 -7.49 13.66 15.58
N ALA A 200 -6.45 12.87 15.31
CA ALA A 200 -6.09 11.75 16.17
C ALA A 200 -5.75 12.16 17.61
N ILE A 201 -5.08 13.31 17.76
CA ILE A 201 -4.75 13.87 19.08
C ILE A 201 -6.01 14.36 19.80
N ASN A 202 -6.95 14.99 19.10
CA ASN A 202 -8.21 15.46 19.70
C ASN A 202 -9.14 14.30 20.08
N VAL A 203 -9.23 13.28 19.23
CA VAL A 203 -9.97 12.04 19.53
C VAL A 203 -9.38 11.36 20.76
N LEU A 204 -8.05 11.22 20.81
CA LEU A 204 -7.36 10.69 21.98
C LEU A 204 -7.57 11.56 23.23
N ALA A 205 -7.58 12.89 23.11
CA ALA A 205 -7.81 13.77 24.26
C ALA A 205 -9.23 13.56 24.85
N GLN A 206 -10.23 13.41 23.99
CA GLN A 206 -11.61 13.15 24.40
C GLN A 206 -11.78 11.74 25.00
N VAL A 207 -11.28 10.70 24.32
CA VAL A 207 -11.42 9.30 24.75
C VAL A 207 -10.55 9.01 25.97
N GLY A 208 -9.33 9.50 25.93
CA GLY A 208 -8.29 9.33 26.94
C GLY A 208 -8.58 10.09 28.23
N TYR A 209 -8.87 11.38 28.11
CA TYR A 209 -8.93 12.32 29.23
C TYR A 209 -10.31 12.98 29.42
N GLY A 210 -11.25 12.82 28.50
CA GLY A 210 -12.55 13.48 28.57
C GLY A 210 -12.48 14.98 28.29
N GLU A 211 -11.44 15.42 27.56
CA GLU A 211 -11.20 16.81 27.22
C GLU A 211 -11.51 17.06 25.73
N PRO A 212 -12.73 17.50 25.37
CA PRO A 212 -13.04 17.83 23.99
C PRO A 212 -12.29 19.09 23.59
N ARG A 213 -11.64 19.08 22.42
CA ARG A 213 -10.84 20.22 21.94
C ARG A 213 -11.46 20.85 20.70
N PRO A 214 -11.31 22.17 20.52
CA PRO A 214 -11.57 22.78 19.21
C PRO A 214 -10.63 22.17 18.16
N PHE A 215 -11.06 22.16 16.90
CA PHE A 215 -10.17 21.76 15.82
C PHE A 215 -9.28 22.95 15.49
N GLU A 216 -8.00 22.85 15.88
CA GLU A 216 -6.97 23.82 15.57
C GLU A 216 -5.71 23.04 15.16
N PRO A 217 -5.13 23.31 13.98
CA PRO A 217 -3.93 22.59 13.54
C PRO A 217 -2.84 22.62 14.60
N LEU A 218 -2.43 21.44 15.08
CA LEU A 218 -1.47 21.34 16.17
C LEU A 218 -0.15 21.98 15.77
N THR A 219 0.28 22.96 16.56
CA THR A 219 1.60 23.58 16.45
C THR A 219 2.39 23.22 17.69
N LEU A 220 3.36 22.30 17.55
CA LEU A 220 4.20 21.93 18.68
C LEU A 220 5.09 23.12 19.12
N PRO A 221 5.30 23.30 20.44
CA PRO A 221 6.20 24.33 20.94
C PRO A 221 7.59 24.22 20.32
N ARG A 222 8.16 25.36 19.90
CA ARG A 222 9.55 25.47 19.38
C ARG A 222 10.45 26.32 20.26
N ASP A 223 9.92 26.81 21.39
CA ASP A 223 10.64 27.60 22.37
C ASP A 223 10.78 26.78 23.66
N ALA A 224 12.00 26.71 24.19
CA ALA A 224 12.31 26.01 25.42
C ALA A 224 11.64 26.65 26.66
N HIS A 225 11.18 27.89 26.56
CA HIS A 225 10.48 28.62 27.63
C HIS A 225 8.95 28.61 27.48
N ALA A 226 8.43 28.07 26.38
CA ALA A 226 6.98 28.00 26.18
C ALA A 226 6.34 27.07 27.22
N ARG A 227 5.21 27.51 27.78
CA ARG A 227 4.33 26.64 28.55
C ARG A 227 3.79 25.56 27.62
N MET A 228 3.78 24.32 28.07
CA MET A 228 3.26 23.18 27.32
C MET A 228 2.27 22.38 28.15
N THR A 229 1.31 21.78 27.47
CA THR A 229 0.41 20.77 28.02
C THR A 229 1.08 19.39 28.04
N TYR A 230 0.52 18.46 28.81
CA TYR A 230 0.97 17.07 28.84
C TYR A 230 1.04 16.45 27.43
N VAL A 231 -0.03 16.61 26.65
CA VAL A 231 -0.15 16.03 25.30
C VAL A 231 0.89 16.61 24.33
N GLU A 232 1.17 17.91 24.40
CA GLU A 232 2.23 18.54 23.59
C GLU A 232 3.62 18.05 24.00
N GLY A 233 3.88 17.93 25.30
CA GLY A 233 5.14 17.41 25.82
C GLY A 233 5.40 15.96 25.37
N ILE A 234 4.38 15.10 25.46
CA ILE A 234 4.46 13.73 24.94
C ILE A 234 4.64 13.74 23.42
N SER A 235 3.91 14.59 22.70
CA SER A 235 3.99 14.63 21.23
C SER A 235 5.39 15.00 20.74
N LEU A 236 6.04 15.97 21.39
CA LEU A 236 7.42 16.34 21.10
C LEU A 236 8.40 15.20 21.43
N CYS A 237 8.20 14.51 22.55
CA CYS A 237 9.04 13.37 22.93
C CYS A 237 8.88 12.20 21.96
N THR A 238 7.67 11.96 21.45
CA THR A 238 7.40 10.90 20.47
C THR A 238 8.09 11.17 19.13
N GLU A 239 8.13 12.43 18.66
CA GLU A 239 8.83 12.79 17.41
C GLU A 239 10.33 12.49 17.45
N LEU A 240 10.94 12.62 18.63
CA LEU A 240 12.38 12.45 18.84
C LEU A 240 12.67 11.35 19.88
N LEU A 241 11.89 10.27 19.88
CA LEU A 241 11.84 9.27 20.95
C LEU A 241 13.20 8.69 21.34
N VAL A 242 14.03 8.32 20.35
CA VAL A 242 15.36 7.74 20.62
C VAL A 242 16.26 8.74 21.35
N VAL A 243 16.27 10.01 20.92
CA VAL A 243 17.04 11.07 21.57
C VAL A 243 16.47 11.36 22.94
N ALA A 244 15.14 11.45 23.06
CA ALA A 244 14.44 11.72 24.30
C ALA A 244 14.72 10.67 25.39
N ALA A 245 14.80 9.40 25.01
CA ALA A 245 14.98 8.30 25.95
C ALA A 245 16.45 7.97 26.27
N LEU A 246 17.39 8.23 25.36
CA LEU A 246 18.79 7.81 25.53
C LEU A 246 19.75 8.94 25.89
N VAL A 247 19.38 10.20 25.66
CA VAL A 247 20.23 11.36 25.96
C VAL A 247 19.73 12.08 27.22
N PRO A 248 20.57 12.27 28.25
CA PRO A 248 20.18 13.02 29.44
C PRO A 248 19.65 14.43 29.12
N GLY A 249 18.48 14.77 29.66
CA GLY A 249 17.79 16.04 29.38
C GLY A 249 18.63 17.29 29.65
N ALA A 250 19.57 17.24 30.61
CA ALA A 250 20.51 18.33 30.87
C ALA A 250 21.44 18.62 29.68
N LEU A 251 21.88 17.60 28.94
CA LEU A 251 22.71 17.78 27.76
C LEU A 251 21.93 18.38 26.59
N LEU A 252 20.64 18.04 26.46
CA LEU A 252 19.76 18.56 25.42
C LEU A 252 19.51 20.08 25.59
N ARG A 253 19.64 20.61 26.80
CA ARG A 253 19.46 22.05 27.12
C ARG A 253 20.71 22.90 26.94
N LEU A 254 21.83 22.32 26.53
CA LEU A 254 23.08 23.08 26.36
C LEU A 254 22.94 24.17 25.28
N PRO A 255 23.60 25.35 25.42
CA PRO A 255 23.37 26.49 24.52
C PRO A 255 23.65 26.21 23.05
N PHE A 256 24.59 25.31 22.73
CA PHE A 256 24.97 24.95 21.36
C PHE A 256 24.02 23.95 20.69
N MET A 257 23.09 23.36 21.43
CA MET A 257 22.09 22.45 20.84
C MET A 257 21.07 23.25 20.00
N PRO A 258 20.56 22.68 18.89
CA PRO A 258 19.50 23.31 18.10
C PRO A 258 18.26 23.63 18.94
N SER A 259 17.48 24.65 18.54
CA SER A 259 16.29 25.09 19.29
C SER A 259 15.32 23.95 19.60
N GLN A 260 14.98 23.13 18.60
CA GLN A 260 14.10 21.97 18.74
C GLN A 260 14.60 20.95 19.78
N ILE A 261 15.92 20.72 19.85
CA ILE A 261 16.54 19.81 20.82
C ILE A 261 16.50 20.41 22.23
N ARG A 262 16.72 21.73 22.36
CA ARG A 262 16.57 22.42 23.64
C ARG A 262 15.13 22.40 24.15
N THR A 263 14.15 22.56 23.24
CA THR A 263 12.73 22.44 23.58
C THR A 263 12.37 21.02 24.02
N LEU A 264 12.91 19.99 23.37
CA LEU A 264 12.78 18.60 23.82
C LEU A 264 13.36 18.42 25.24
N GLY A 265 14.55 18.97 25.49
CA GLY A 265 15.15 18.98 26.82
C GLY A 265 14.29 19.69 27.86
N ALA A 266 13.67 20.82 27.51
CA ALA A 266 12.72 21.53 28.38
C ALA A 266 11.50 20.64 28.69
N ALA A 267 10.89 20.06 27.65
CA ALA A 267 9.74 19.17 27.78
C ALA A 267 10.02 17.98 28.70
N LEU A 268 11.16 17.29 28.51
CA LEU A 268 11.54 16.15 29.35
C LEU A 268 11.62 16.47 30.84
N GLY A 269 12.05 17.68 31.21
CA GLY A 269 12.07 18.07 32.63
C GLY A 269 10.74 18.59 33.14
N ALA A 270 9.82 19.04 32.27
CA ALA A 270 8.47 19.42 32.66
C ALA A 270 7.53 18.21 32.78
N LEU A 271 7.81 17.11 32.07
CA LEU A 271 6.94 15.93 32.00
C LEU A 271 6.57 15.31 33.35
N PRO A 272 7.46 15.17 34.35
CA PRO A 272 7.08 14.65 35.66
C PRO A 272 6.00 15.49 36.34
N GLU A 273 6.12 16.81 36.31
CA GLU A 273 5.14 17.75 36.86
C GLU A 273 3.83 17.70 36.07
N LEU A 274 3.90 17.74 34.74
CA LEU A 274 2.71 17.63 33.87
C LEU A 274 1.96 16.32 34.07
N THR A 275 2.68 15.22 34.30
CA THR A 275 2.08 13.90 34.59
C THR A 275 1.39 13.90 35.94
N ALA A 276 2.05 14.46 36.97
CA ALA A 276 1.49 14.58 38.31
C ALA A 276 0.24 15.47 38.32
N ASP A 277 0.28 16.59 37.62
CA ASP A 277 -0.84 17.52 37.47
C ASP A 277 -2.03 16.85 36.78
N MET A 278 -1.80 16.11 35.70
CA MET A 278 -2.82 15.35 34.98
C MET A 278 -3.49 14.30 35.90
N LEU A 279 -2.70 13.53 36.64
CA LEU A 279 -3.20 12.54 37.61
C LEU A 279 -3.97 13.19 38.76
N HIS A 280 -3.49 14.32 39.27
CA HIS A 280 -4.14 15.06 40.35
C HIS A 280 -5.48 15.65 39.90
N HIS A 281 -5.51 16.25 38.71
CA HIS A 281 -6.73 16.78 38.11
C HIS A 281 -7.78 15.68 37.95
N GLU A 282 -7.38 14.50 37.47
CA GLU A 282 -8.29 13.38 37.29
C GLU A 282 -8.84 12.84 38.62
N ARG A 283 -7.98 12.70 39.65
CA ARG A 283 -8.42 12.31 41.00
C ARG A 283 -9.41 13.30 41.59
N LYS A 284 -9.17 14.60 41.40
CA LYS A 284 -10.09 15.65 41.84
C LYS A 284 -11.43 15.55 41.12
N ARG A 285 -11.41 15.28 39.81
CA ARG A 285 -12.62 15.06 38.99
C ARG A 285 -13.44 13.89 39.53
N ILE A 286 -12.80 12.75 39.80
CA ILE A 286 -13.43 11.55 40.39
C ILE A 286 -14.00 11.87 41.79
N ALA A 287 -13.22 12.51 42.66
CA ALA A 287 -13.61 12.81 44.04
C ALA A 287 -14.74 13.84 44.17
N SER A 288 -14.81 14.80 43.24
CA SER A 288 -15.81 15.88 43.27
C SER A 288 -17.25 15.42 43.02
N GLY A 289 -17.48 14.14 42.70
CA GLY A 289 -18.83 13.64 42.43
C GLY A 289 -19.46 14.30 41.20
N ALA A 290 -18.68 14.93 40.32
CA ALA A 290 -19.13 15.41 39.01
C ALA A 290 -19.71 14.28 38.12
N GLU A 291 -19.61 13.02 38.57
CA GLU A 291 -20.31 11.85 38.01
C GLU A 291 -21.74 11.66 38.55
N ALA A 292 -22.10 12.19 39.73
CA ALA A 292 -23.36 11.94 40.41
C ALA A 292 -24.53 12.84 39.98
N SER A 293 -24.29 13.94 39.28
CA SER A 293 -25.33 14.91 38.88
C SER A 293 -25.87 14.76 37.44
N GLY A 294 -25.57 13.67 36.73
CA GLY A 294 -25.93 13.51 35.30
C GLY A 294 -26.58 12.18 34.91
N ALA A 295 -27.23 11.48 35.85
CA ALA A 295 -27.91 10.22 35.55
C ALA A 295 -29.15 10.45 34.65
N LYS A 296 -28.95 10.41 33.32
CA LYS A 296 -29.93 9.95 32.32
C LYS A 296 -29.21 9.65 31.00
N SER A 297 -29.07 8.36 30.69
CA SER A 297 -28.75 7.89 29.35
C SER A 297 -29.93 8.19 28.41
N ILE A 298 -29.60 8.50 27.15
CA ILE A 298 -30.46 8.46 25.97
C ILE A 298 -31.74 9.32 26.07
N ALA A 299 -31.58 10.63 25.86
CA ALA A 299 -32.56 11.51 25.23
C ALA A 299 -31.82 12.75 24.70
N SER A 300 -32.19 13.18 23.49
CA SER A 300 -31.82 14.45 22.89
C SER A 300 -32.61 15.57 23.55
N ASP A 301 -31.94 16.46 24.26
CA ASP A 301 -32.51 17.76 24.60
C ASP A 301 -32.06 18.80 23.56
N ALA A 302 -32.95 19.74 23.27
CA ALA A 302 -32.93 20.63 22.12
C ALA A 302 -31.83 21.72 22.11
N ASP A 303 -30.96 21.76 23.12
CA ASP A 303 -30.06 22.90 23.38
C ASP A 303 -28.55 22.55 23.37
N GLY A 304 -28.10 21.62 22.52
CA GLY A 304 -26.71 21.60 22.01
C GLY A 304 -25.53 21.43 22.98
N GLU A 305 -25.74 21.24 24.29
CA GLU A 305 -24.64 21.06 25.25
C GLU A 305 -24.08 19.62 25.24
N ARG A 306 -22.77 19.51 24.95
CA ARG A 306 -22.02 18.25 24.80
C ARG A 306 -21.85 17.50 26.13
N LYS A 307 -22.21 16.22 26.15
CA LYS A 307 -22.05 15.31 27.30
C LYS A 307 -20.59 14.87 27.47
N VAL A 308 -20.04 15.05 28.69
CA VAL A 308 -18.70 14.61 29.09
C VAL A 308 -18.68 13.08 29.28
N ALA A 309 -17.63 12.40 28.81
CA ALA A 309 -17.49 10.95 28.93
C ALA A 309 -17.44 10.52 30.41
N HIS A 310 -18.50 9.86 30.87
CA HIS A 310 -18.68 9.42 32.26
C HIS A 310 -17.78 8.25 32.72
N ASN A 311 -16.71 7.89 31.98
CA ASN A 311 -15.68 6.88 32.33
C ASN A 311 -14.56 6.90 31.27
N THR A 312 -13.64 7.86 31.35
CA THR A 312 -12.48 7.98 30.45
C THR A 312 -11.48 6.85 30.68
N PHE A 313 -10.61 6.59 29.71
CA PHE A 313 -9.52 5.62 29.89
C PHE A 313 -8.64 5.97 31.12
N MET A 314 -8.30 7.25 31.28
CA MET A 314 -7.54 7.77 32.42
C MET A 314 -8.25 7.50 33.75
N SER A 315 -9.56 7.74 33.83
CA SER A 315 -10.32 7.53 35.06
C SER A 315 -10.25 6.08 35.54
N GLN A 316 -10.22 5.13 34.62
CA GLN A 316 -10.11 3.71 34.93
C GLN A 316 -8.72 3.36 35.45
N LEU A 317 -7.65 3.87 34.83
CA LEU A 317 -6.28 3.66 35.31
C LEU A 317 -6.08 4.22 36.72
N VAL A 318 -6.60 5.43 36.98
CA VAL A 318 -6.52 6.07 38.31
C VAL A 318 -7.29 5.26 39.35
N ARG A 319 -8.52 4.81 39.05
CA ARG A 319 -9.31 3.94 39.95
C ARG A 319 -8.58 2.65 40.27
N LEU A 320 -8.02 1.98 39.27
CA LEU A 320 -7.28 0.74 39.43
C LEU A 320 -6.05 0.90 40.33
N SER A 321 -5.42 2.08 40.35
CA SER A 321 -4.31 2.34 41.25
C SER A 321 -4.75 2.71 42.66
N ASP A 322 -5.76 3.57 42.79
CA ASP A 322 -6.23 4.03 44.09
C ASP A 322 -6.91 2.88 44.89
N GLN A 323 -7.47 1.88 44.20
CA GLN A 323 -7.89 0.59 44.79
C GLN A 323 -6.74 -0.13 45.52
N GLY A 324 -5.51 -0.01 45.03
CA GLY A 324 -4.32 -0.56 45.69
C GLY A 324 -3.88 0.20 46.94
N LYS A 325 -4.20 1.51 47.03
CA LYS A 325 -3.86 2.37 48.18
C LYS A 325 -4.87 2.29 49.33
N ALA A 326 -6.12 1.94 49.03
CA ALA A 326 -7.22 1.98 50.00
C ALA A 326 -7.21 0.85 51.06
N GLY A 327 -6.22 -0.05 51.07
CA GLY A 327 -6.00 -0.98 52.19
C GLY A 327 -7.13 -1.98 52.51
N ASN A 328 -8.18 -2.08 51.68
CA ASN A 328 -9.23 -3.09 51.82
C ASN A 328 -8.68 -4.45 51.37
N GLY A 329 -8.01 -5.13 52.31
CA GLY A 329 -7.38 -6.45 52.19
C GLY A 329 -8.33 -7.63 51.92
N ALA A 330 -9.27 -7.48 50.98
CA ALA A 330 -10.00 -8.60 50.39
C ALA A 330 -9.35 -9.11 49.10
N PHE A 331 -8.42 -8.36 48.52
CA PHE A 331 -7.86 -8.64 47.19
C PHE A 331 -6.34 -8.47 47.14
N GLY A 332 -5.63 -9.48 46.63
CA GLY A 332 -4.16 -9.53 46.62
C GLY A 332 -3.48 -8.60 45.60
N PRO A 333 -2.13 -8.56 45.56
CA PRO A 333 -1.31 -7.65 44.73
C PRO A 333 -1.48 -7.79 43.20
N SER A 334 -2.38 -8.66 42.74
CA SER A 334 -2.67 -8.90 41.32
C SER A 334 -3.83 -8.07 40.76
N GLN A 335 -4.40 -7.14 41.55
CA GLN A 335 -5.61 -6.41 41.19
C GLN A 335 -5.46 -4.89 41.01
N PHE A 336 -4.26 -4.32 41.16
CA PHE A 336 -4.04 -2.88 41.01
C PHE A 336 -2.80 -2.54 40.15
N LEU A 337 -2.71 -1.27 39.72
CA LEU A 337 -1.54 -0.70 39.04
C LEU A 337 -0.74 0.18 40.01
N ARG A 338 0.59 0.09 39.96
CA ARG A 338 1.48 0.99 40.70
C ARG A 338 1.52 2.38 40.06
N GLU A 339 1.94 3.40 40.80
CA GLU A 339 2.04 4.78 40.29
C GLU A 339 2.99 4.91 39.09
N ASP A 340 4.16 4.25 39.15
CA ASP A 340 5.10 4.21 38.03
C ASP A 340 4.49 3.51 36.81
N GLU A 341 3.65 2.49 37.04
CA GLU A 341 2.92 1.80 35.98
C GLU A 341 1.82 2.68 35.38
N ILE A 342 1.15 3.55 36.15
CA ILE A 342 0.18 4.50 35.57
C ILE A 342 0.90 5.52 34.70
N ALA A 343 1.98 6.14 35.19
CA ALA A 343 2.71 7.15 34.42
C ALA A 343 3.25 6.57 33.10
N GLY A 344 3.84 5.37 33.16
CA GLY A 344 4.31 4.65 31.99
C GLY A 344 3.17 4.26 31.03
N ASN A 345 2.05 3.76 31.54
CA ASN A 345 0.90 3.44 30.69
C ASN A 345 0.27 4.70 30.09
N LEU A 346 0.13 5.78 30.85
CA LEU A 346 -0.37 7.06 30.35
C LEU A 346 0.47 7.53 29.16
N PHE A 347 1.80 7.50 29.28
CA PHE A 347 2.69 7.79 28.16
C PHE A 347 2.42 6.89 26.95
N VAL A 348 2.41 5.57 27.14
CA VAL A 348 2.34 4.64 26.01
C VAL A 348 1.00 4.70 25.29
N PHE A 349 -0.12 4.86 26.01
CA PHE A 349 -1.44 5.04 25.41
C PHE A 349 -1.58 6.38 24.71
N THR A 350 -0.91 7.41 25.22
CA THR A 350 -0.89 8.72 24.55
C THR A 350 -0.12 8.63 23.24
N ALA A 351 1.14 8.18 23.29
CA ALA A 351 2.00 8.12 22.10
C ALA A 351 1.50 7.12 21.05
N ALA A 352 1.13 5.89 21.46
CA ALA A 352 0.68 4.87 20.53
C ALA A 352 -0.73 5.16 19.98
N GLY A 353 -1.57 5.86 20.75
CA GLY A 353 -2.97 6.11 20.42
C GLY A 353 -3.18 7.05 19.24
N TYR A 354 -2.37 8.11 19.11
CA TYR A 354 -2.51 9.06 18.00
C TYR A 354 -1.52 8.80 16.85
N ASP A 355 -0.25 8.46 17.14
CA ASP A 355 0.82 8.47 16.12
C ASP A 355 0.61 7.38 15.06
N THR A 356 0.14 6.20 15.48
CA THR A 356 -0.15 5.08 14.57
C THR A 356 -1.33 5.39 13.63
N THR A 357 -2.46 5.86 14.18
CA THR A 357 -3.66 6.16 13.39
C THR A 357 -3.44 7.36 12.47
N ALA A 358 -2.82 8.44 12.95
CA ALA A 358 -2.54 9.65 12.16
C ALA A 358 -1.70 9.35 10.91
N ASN A 359 -0.62 8.58 11.06
CA ASN A 359 0.24 8.22 9.94
C ASN A 359 -0.49 7.27 8.97
N THR A 360 -1.26 6.31 9.48
CA THR A 360 -2.09 5.42 8.64
C THR A 360 -3.10 6.22 7.81
N MET A 361 -3.80 7.19 8.41
CA MET A 361 -4.71 8.08 7.68
C MET A 361 -3.96 8.91 6.64
N THR A 362 -2.77 9.40 6.96
CA THR A 362 -1.94 10.21 6.04
C THR A 362 -1.59 9.41 4.78
N TYR A 363 -1.08 8.18 4.92
CA TYR A 363 -0.80 7.33 3.76
C TYR A 363 -2.08 6.97 3.01
N ALA A 364 -3.18 6.65 3.70
CA ALA A 364 -4.45 6.30 3.06
C ALA A 364 -5.00 7.45 2.20
N VAL A 365 -5.00 8.68 2.71
CA VAL A 365 -5.41 9.85 1.93
C VAL A 365 -4.47 10.08 0.74
N GLY A 366 -3.16 9.90 0.92
CA GLY A 366 -2.19 9.95 -0.19
C GLY A 366 -2.48 8.91 -1.28
N LEU A 367 -2.81 7.67 -0.89
CA LEU A 367 -3.22 6.61 -1.79
C LEU A 367 -4.55 6.93 -2.49
N MET A 368 -5.54 7.47 -1.78
CA MET A 368 -6.80 7.90 -2.39
C MET A 368 -6.58 9.00 -3.43
N ALA A 369 -5.66 9.93 -3.18
CA ALA A 369 -5.28 10.96 -4.14
C ALA A 369 -4.54 10.37 -5.35
N ALA A 370 -3.60 9.46 -5.12
CA ALA A 370 -2.82 8.81 -6.17
C ALA A 370 -3.64 7.82 -7.02
N TYR A 371 -4.73 7.27 -6.49
CA TYR A 371 -5.54 6.25 -7.14
C TYR A 371 -7.03 6.63 -7.19
N PRO A 372 -7.43 7.52 -8.10
CA PRO A 372 -8.81 8.02 -8.17
C PRO A 372 -9.86 6.93 -8.41
N GLN A 373 -9.50 5.80 -9.01
CA GLN A 373 -10.38 4.65 -9.18
C GLN A 373 -10.78 4.02 -7.84
N TRP A 374 -9.85 3.93 -6.88
CA TRP A 374 -10.12 3.38 -5.55
C TRP A 374 -10.88 4.37 -4.68
N GLN A 375 -10.64 5.66 -4.88
CA GLN A 375 -11.43 6.71 -4.24
C GLN A 375 -12.89 6.68 -4.72
N ALA A 376 -13.12 6.56 -6.04
CA ALA A 376 -14.46 6.43 -6.61
C ALA A 376 -15.16 5.15 -6.16
N TRP A 377 -14.42 4.03 -6.09
CA TRP A 377 -14.89 2.77 -5.54
C TRP A 377 -15.31 2.92 -4.08
N LEU A 378 -14.51 3.54 -3.21
CA LEU A 378 -14.93 3.79 -1.83
C LEU A 378 -16.15 4.72 -1.76
N GLN A 379 -16.19 5.79 -2.56
CA GLN A 379 -17.31 6.74 -2.60
C GLN A 379 -18.65 6.11 -3.00
N ASP A 380 -18.66 5.13 -3.90
CA ASP A 380 -19.87 4.38 -4.24
C ASP A 380 -20.44 3.59 -3.04
N GLU A 381 -19.60 3.11 -2.10
CA GLU A 381 -20.10 2.53 -0.84
C GLU A 381 -20.71 3.63 0.03
N LEU A 382 -20.03 4.77 0.16
CA LEU A 382 -20.52 5.88 0.97
C LEU A 382 -21.89 6.38 0.46
N ASP A 383 -22.06 6.51 -0.84
CA ASP A 383 -23.32 6.95 -1.44
C ASP A 383 -24.45 5.93 -1.19
N ARG A 384 -24.16 4.62 -1.23
CA ARG A 384 -25.15 3.56 -0.93
C ARG A 384 -25.50 3.48 0.56
N VAL A 385 -24.50 3.57 1.43
CA VAL A 385 -24.65 3.36 2.88
C VAL A 385 -25.20 4.61 3.56
N LEU A 386 -24.72 5.79 3.19
CA LEU A 386 -25.10 7.07 3.78
C LEU A 386 -26.31 7.70 3.06
N GLY A 387 -26.50 7.43 1.77
CA GLY A 387 -27.60 7.98 0.96
C GLY A 387 -27.57 9.50 0.88
N SER A 388 -28.76 10.13 0.75
CA SER A 388 -28.90 11.60 0.76
C SER A 388 -28.53 12.24 2.10
N LYS A 389 -28.33 11.46 3.17
CA LYS A 389 -27.91 11.98 4.49
C LYS A 389 -26.45 12.43 4.52
N ALA A 390 -25.67 12.11 3.49
CA ALA A 390 -24.31 12.63 3.32
C ALA A 390 -24.26 14.10 2.86
N VAL A 391 -25.36 14.63 2.32
CA VAL A 391 -25.40 15.96 1.69
C VAL A 391 -26.60 16.73 2.27
N GLY A 392 -26.38 17.47 3.36
CA GLY A 392 -27.35 18.51 3.76
C GLY A 392 -27.39 18.92 5.22
N GLU A 393 -27.18 18.02 6.19
CA GLU A 393 -27.25 18.38 7.61
C GLU A 393 -26.23 17.56 8.42
N SER A 394 -25.35 18.26 9.13
CA SER A 394 -24.32 17.70 10.02
C SER A 394 -24.96 16.85 11.11
N ARG A 395 -25.10 15.55 10.87
CA ARG A 395 -25.64 14.60 11.85
C ARG A 395 -24.70 13.42 12.03
N ILE A 396 -24.18 13.28 13.26
CA ILE A 396 -23.47 12.10 13.70
C ILE A 396 -24.40 10.89 13.51
N LEU A 397 -24.00 9.96 12.63
CA LEU A 397 -24.76 8.76 12.33
C LEU A 397 -24.50 7.70 13.41
N PRO A 398 -25.47 6.85 13.80
CA PRO A 398 -25.26 5.85 14.84
C PRO A 398 -24.16 4.82 14.51
N TYR A 399 -23.10 4.78 15.33
CA TYR A 399 -21.96 3.86 15.20
C TYR A 399 -22.36 2.42 14.88
N THR A 400 -23.24 1.83 15.72
CA THR A 400 -23.66 0.42 15.63
C THR A 400 -24.39 0.07 14.33
N THR A 401 -24.95 1.08 13.65
CA THR A 401 -25.72 0.89 12.41
C THR A 401 -24.86 1.06 11.17
N TYR A 402 -23.91 2.00 11.18
CA TYR A 402 -23.16 2.41 9.98
C TYR A 402 -21.77 1.79 9.91
N PHE A 403 -21.02 1.73 11.01
CA PHE A 403 -19.66 1.16 11.01
C PHE A 403 -19.60 -0.25 10.38
N PRO A 404 -20.49 -1.21 10.72
CA PRO A 404 -20.43 -2.57 10.15
C PRO A 404 -20.65 -2.63 8.62
N LYS A 405 -21.19 -1.57 8.02
CA LYS A 405 -21.50 -1.48 6.59
C LYS A 405 -20.38 -0.85 5.76
N LEU A 406 -19.42 -0.18 6.40
CA LEU A 406 -18.32 0.53 5.74
C LEU A 406 -17.11 -0.40 5.50
N LYS A 407 -17.35 -1.49 4.77
CA LYS A 407 -16.36 -2.56 4.57
C LYS A 407 -15.26 -2.13 3.61
N ARG A 408 -15.55 -1.34 2.57
CA ARG A 408 -14.53 -0.77 1.66
C ARG A 408 -13.60 0.19 2.39
N CYS A 409 -14.13 0.98 3.33
CA CYS A 409 -13.29 1.83 4.18
C CYS A 409 -12.29 0.99 4.99
N LEU A 410 -12.73 -0.13 5.56
CA LEU A 410 -11.83 -1.05 6.29
C LEU A 410 -10.83 -1.74 5.35
N ALA A 411 -11.26 -2.13 4.15
CA ALA A 411 -10.39 -2.70 3.13
C ALA A 411 -9.27 -1.72 2.71
N VAL A 412 -9.58 -0.44 2.57
CA VAL A 412 -8.57 0.61 2.34
C VAL A 412 -7.60 0.73 3.52
N MET A 413 -8.09 0.64 4.76
CA MET A 413 -7.23 0.64 5.95
C MET A 413 -6.23 -0.52 5.91
N MET A 414 -6.73 -1.74 5.66
CA MET A 414 -5.91 -2.94 5.68
C MET A 414 -4.87 -2.93 4.55
N GLU A 415 -5.25 -2.50 3.35
CA GLU A 415 -4.30 -2.37 2.24
C GLU A 415 -3.27 -1.28 2.48
N THR A 416 -3.68 -0.16 3.10
CA THR A 416 -2.74 0.90 3.51
C THR A 416 -1.72 0.37 4.52
N LEU A 417 -2.18 -0.36 5.54
CA LEU A 417 -1.31 -0.95 6.57
C LEU A 417 -0.41 -2.06 6.03
N ARG A 418 -0.79 -2.72 4.93
CA ARG A 418 0.03 -3.71 4.24
C ARG A 418 1.22 -3.05 3.54
N LEU A 419 0.97 -1.97 2.80
CA LEU A 419 2.01 -1.26 2.05
C LEU A 419 2.86 -0.34 2.94
N TYR A 420 2.22 0.33 3.89
CA TYR A 420 2.81 1.31 4.81
C TYR A 420 2.52 0.93 6.27
N PRO A 421 3.10 -0.17 6.78
CA PRO A 421 2.85 -0.61 8.15
C PRO A 421 3.38 0.42 9.16
N ALA A 422 2.56 0.79 10.14
CA ALA A 422 2.96 1.72 11.19
C ALA A 422 4.19 1.23 11.95
N LEU A 423 4.28 -0.09 12.20
CA LEU A 423 5.45 -0.78 12.72
C LEU A 423 5.99 -1.74 11.66
N ILE A 424 7.15 -1.40 11.11
CA ILE A 424 7.80 -2.12 10.00
C ILE A 424 8.39 -3.48 10.42
N HIS A 425 8.61 -3.69 11.72
CA HIS A 425 8.96 -4.98 12.30
C HIS A 425 8.40 -5.14 13.72
N ILE A 426 8.41 -6.38 14.22
CA ILE A 426 8.13 -6.71 15.61
C ILE A 426 9.38 -7.31 16.24
N SER A 427 9.87 -6.72 17.34
CA SER A 427 11.08 -7.15 18.02
C SER A 427 10.80 -8.03 19.24
N ARG A 428 11.60 -9.08 19.43
CA ARG A 428 11.69 -9.91 20.63
C ARG A 428 13.16 -10.17 20.99
N SER A 429 13.39 -10.76 22.15
CA SER A 429 14.70 -11.28 22.52
C SER A 429 14.60 -12.64 23.18
N ILE A 430 15.67 -13.41 23.06
CA ILE A 430 15.87 -14.67 23.76
C ILE A 430 17.21 -14.63 24.50
N SER A 431 17.24 -15.23 25.70
CA SER A 431 18.47 -15.33 26.51
C SER A 431 19.14 -16.70 26.42
N HIS A 432 18.40 -17.71 25.97
CA HIS A 432 18.84 -19.11 25.89
C HIS A 432 18.34 -19.72 24.58
N ASP A 433 19.01 -20.76 24.10
CA ASP A 433 18.66 -21.47 22.86
C ASP A 433 17.16 -21.81 22.80
N GLN A 434 16.51 -21.47 21.70
CA GLN A 434 15.10 -21.75 21.44
C GLN A 434 14.93 -22.59 20.19
N ALA A 435 14.26 -23.74 20.30
CA ALA A 435 13.87 -24.52 19.14
C ALA A 435 12.65 -23.90 18.44
N ILE A 436 12.64 -23.84 17.12
CA ILE A 436 11.48 -23.46 16.31
C ILE A 436 11.31 -24.48 15.19
N SER A 437 10.08 -24.96 15.00
CA SER A 437 9.73 -25.81 13.88
C SER A 437 9.11 -25.00 12.74
N LYS A 438 9.53 -25.28 11.50
CA LYS A 438 8.90 -24.82 10.25
C LYS A 438 8.66 -26.04 9.37
N GLU A 439 7.40 -26.31 9.00
CA GLU A 439 7.03 -27.36 8.02
C GLU A 439 7.66 -28.75 8.23
N GLY A 440 7.98 -29.11 9.48
CA GLY A 440 8.63 -30.39 9.83
C GLY A 440 10.16 -30.30 10.03
N GLU A 441 10.80 -29.20 9.63
CA GLU A 441 12.19 -28.90 9.96
C GLU A 441 12.30 -28.22 11.32
N ASN A 442 13.34 -28.56 12.08
CA ASN A 442 13.60 -27.99 13.39
C ASN A 442 14.87 -27.14 13.37
N TYR A 443 14.71 -25.86 13.65
CA TYR A 443 15.77 -24.88 13.80
C TYR A 443 16.05 -24.65 15.28
N ILE A 444 17.30 -24.37 15.63
CA ILE A 444 17.68 -23.92 16.97
C ILE A 444 18.16 -22.48 16.84
N ILE A 445 17.51 -21.52 17.48
CA ILE A 445 17.98 -20.14 17.55
C ILE A 445 18.88 -20.04 18.78
N PRO A 446 20.20 -19.88 18.64
CA PRO A 446 21.10 -19.83 19.78
C PRO A 446 20.91 -18.53 20.57
N GLY A 447 20.89 -18.63 21.89
CA GLY A 447 20.83 -17.47 22.78
C GLY A 447 22.22 -16.97 23.19
N PRO A 448 22.40 -15.67 23.46
CA PRO A 448 21.43 -14.59 23.33
C PRO A 448 21.22 -14.18 21.86
N CYS A 449 19.98 -13.83 21.50
CA CYS A 449 19.64 -13.39 20.14
C CYS A 449 18.50 -12.36 20.18
N THR A 450 18.59 -11.36 19.32
CA THR A 450 17.48 -10.44 19.01
C THR A 450 16.66 -11.04 17.88
N VAL A 451 15.34 -11.01 17.97
CA VAL A 451 14.45 -11.63 16.98
C VAL A 451 13.55 -10.56 16.39
N TYR A 452 13.63 -10.37 15.08
CA TYR A 452 12.81 -9.45 14.32
C TYR A 452 11.90 -10.22 13.36
N ILE A 453 10.61 -9.93 13.47
CA ILE A 453 9.62 -10.32 12.47
C ILE A 453 9.47 -9.13 11.53
N ASN A 454 9.92 -9.30 10.29
CA ASN A 454 9.91 -8.27 9.26
C ASN A 454 8.48 -8.13 8.70
N ASN A 455 7.69 -7.23 9.27
CA ASN A 455 6.33 -6.97 8.80
C ASN A 455 6.34 -6.44 7.36
N ALA A 456 7.26 -5.53 7.02
CA ALA A 456 7.36 -4.99 5.67
C ALA A 456 7.63 -6.10 4.64
N GLY A 457 8.48 -7.07 4.97
CA GLY A 457 8.72 -8.27 4.16
C GLY A 457 7.50 -9.17 4.03
N LEU A 458 6.89 -9.58 5.16
CA LEU A 458 5.68 -10.43 5.17
C LEU A 458 4.52 -9.81 4.38
N HIS A 459 4.34 -8.50 4.48
CA HIS A 459 3.25 -7.79 3.83
C HIS A 459 3.47 -7.60 2.33
N HIS A 460 4.69 -7.80 1.82
CA HIS A 460 5.04 -7.71 0.40
C HIS A 460 5.47 -9.07 -0.20
N ALA A 461 5.40 -10.15 0.58
CA ALA A 461 5.77 -11.49 0.11
C ALA A 461 4.88 -11.93 -1.05
N ARG A 462 5.48 -12.14 -2.22
CA ARG A 462 4.74 -12.54 -3.44
C ARG A 462 4.07 -13.90 -3.30
N GLU A 463 4.65 -14.80 -2.53
CA GLU A 463 4.08 -16.12 -2.20
C GLU A 463 2.72 -16.00 -1.51
N ASP A 464 2.56 -15.01 -0.62
CA ASP A 464 1.34 -14.79 0.16
C ASP A 464 0.35 -13.83 -0.52
N TRP A 465 0.86 -12.83 -1.23
CA TRP A 465 0.07 -11.69 -1.73
C TRP A 465 -0.05 -11.63 -3.26
N GLY A 466 0.61 -12.54 -3.97
CA GLY A 466 0.67 -12.60 -5.43
C GLY A 466 1.68 -11.64 -6.06
N ASN A 467 1.80 -11.68 -7.39
CA ASN A 467 2.73 -10.84 -8.15
C ASN A 467 2.42 -9.32 -8.07
N ASP A 468 1.18 -8.98 -7.71
CA ASP A 468 0.71 -7.62 -7.46
C ASP A 468 0.89 -7.17 -6.00
N ALA A 469 1.75 -7.83 -5.22
CA ALA A 469 2.02 -7.46 -3.83
C ALA A 469 2.47 -5.99 -3.66
N GLY A 470 3.13 -5.41 -4.66
CA GLY A 470 3.50 -3.99 -4.64
C GLY A 470 2.35 -3.02 -4.96
N ASP A 471 1.24 -3.51 -5.48
CA ASP A 471 0.13 -2.67 -5.95
C ASP A 471 -0.85 -2.35 -4.83
N PHE A 472 -1.32 -1.11 -4.81
CA PHE A 472 -2.43 -0.70 -3.96
C PHE A 472 -3.75 -1.22 -4.54
N ARG A 473 -4.28 -2.32 -3.96
CA ARG A 473 -5.55 -2.94 -4.37
C ARG A 473 -6.43 -3.30 -3.16
N PRO A 474 -7.19 -2.34 -2.60
CA PRO A 474 -8.11 -2.57 -1.50
C PRO A 474 -9.15 -3.68 -1.74
N SER A 475 -9.57 -3.93 -2.98
CA SER A 475 -10.55 -5.00 -3.27
C SER A 475 -10.08 -6.40 -2.89
N ARG A 476 -8.76 -6.63 -2.69
CA ARG A 476 -8.23 -7.95 -2.27
C ARG A 476 -8.73 -8.41 -0.91
N TRP A 477 -9.32 -7.50 -0.14
CA TRP A 477 -9.82 -7.74 1.20
C TRP A 477 -11.31 -8.09 1.24
N LEU A 478 -11.98 -8.19 0.10
CA LEU A 478 -13.42 -8.48 0.01
C LEU A 478 -13.65 -9.68 -0.90
N THR A 479 -14.62 -10.51 -0.54
CA THR A 479 -15.20 -11.50 -1.46
C THR A 479 -16.35 -10.87 -2.25
N LEU A 480 -16.82 -11.56 -3.30
CA LEU A 480 -18.09 -11.25 -3.96
C LEU A 480 -19.16 -12.24 -3.52
N ASN A 481 -20.39 -11.77 -3.33
CA ASN A 481 -21.53 -12.61 -2.97
C ASN A 481 -22.00 -13.37 -4.22
N SER A 482 -22.81 -14.40 -4.02
CA SER A 482 -23.38 -15.24 -5.08
C SER A 482 -24.17 -14.47 -6.16
N ASP A 483 -24.63 -13.25 -5.84
CA ASP A 483 -25.37 -12.35 -6.73
C ASP A 483 -24.49 -11.27 -7.39
N GLY A 484 -23.16 -11.33 -7.21
CA GLY A 484 -22.21 -10.36 -7.76
C GLY A 484 -22.15 -9.03 -6.98
N THR A 485 -22.82 -8.91 -5.83
CA THR A 485 -22.68 -7.76 -4.92
C THR A 485 -21.55 -7.98 -3.90
N GLU A 486 -21.05 -6.92 -3.28
CA GLU A 486 -19.88 -7.04 -2.40
C GLU A 486 -20.15 -7.82 -1.12
N ALA A 487 -19.27 -8.78 -0.84
CA ALA A 487 -19.32 -9.68 0.28
C ALA A 487 -18.30 -9.36 1.36
N GLU A 488 -18.31 -10.21 2.38
CA GLU A 488 -17.58 -10.14 3.63
C GLU A 488 -16.08 -9.86 3.50
N LEU A 489 -15.53 -9.29 4.57
CA LEU A 489 -14.10 -9.04 4.70
C LEU A 489 -13.33 -10.36 4.80
N ILE A 490 -12.28 -10.47 4.01
CA ILE A 490 -11.37 -11.62 4.01
C ILE A 490 -10.44 -11.51 5.21
N THR A 491 -10.30 -12.62 5.94
CA THR A 491 -9.20 -12.79 6.91
C THR A 491 -8.05 -13.50 6.21
N PRO A 492 -6.87 -12.87 6.08
CA PRO A 492 -5.72 -13.49 5.42
C PRO A 492 -5.18 -14.66 6.25
N ALA A 493 -4.32 -15.47 5.63
CA ALA A 493 -3.64 -16.55 6.32
C ALA A 493 -2.90 -16.03 7.57
N ARG A 494 -2.86 -16.86 8.63
CA ARG A 494 -2.23 -16.45 9.89
C ARG A 494 -0.74 -16.21 9.67
N GLY A 495 -0.24 -15.09 10.17
CA GLY A 495 1.18 -14.73 10.07
C GLY A 495 1.54 -13.90 8.84
N THR A 496 0.70 -13.82 7.81
CA THR A 496 0.99 -13.05 6.58
C THR A 496 0.66 -11.56 6.73
N PHE A 497 -0.28 -11.22 7.62
CA PHE A 497 -0.70 -9.84 7.91
C PHE A 497 -0.69 -9.54 9.42
N LEU A 498 0.35 -8.83 9.87
CA LEU A 498 0.62 -8.53 11.29
C LEU A 498 0.66 -7.02 11.67
N PRO A 499 -0.20 -6.12 11.15
CA PRO A 499 -0.12 -4.69 11.49
C PRO A 499 -0.41 -4.38 12.97
N TRP A 500 -1.11 -5.27 13.67
CA TRP A 500 -1.39 -5.17 15.11
C TRP A 500 -0.61 -6.19 15.95
N SER A 501 0.47 -6.78 15.40
CA SER A 501 1.12 -7.98 15.93
C SER A 501 0.17 -9.19 15.97
N GLY A 502 0.68 -10.34 16.41
CA GLY A 502 -0.08 -11.57 16.62
C GLY A 502 0.05 -12.11 18.04
N GLY A 503 -0.70 -13.18 18.31
CA GLY A 503 -0.64 -13.90 19.58
C GLY A 503 -1.18 -13.11 20.79
N PRO A 504 -0.78 -13.48 22.02
CA PRO A 504 -1.30 -12.85 23.24
C PRO A 504 -1.02 -11.34 23.36
N ARG A 505 -0.01 -10.83 22.64
CA ARG A 505 0.41 -9.42 22.64
C ARG A 505 -0.21 -8.61 21.49
N VAL A 506 -1.26 -9.10 20.83
CA VAL A 506 -2.02 -8.32 19.83
C VAL A 506 -2.44 -6.95 20.38
N CYS A 507 -2.36 -5.92 19.54
CA CYS A 507 -2.67 -4.55 19.90
C CYS A 507 -4.07 -4.45 20.57
N PRO A 508 -4.18 -3.92 21.79
CA PRO A 508 -5.48 -3.76 22.42
C PRO A 508 -6.30 -2.63 21.79
N GLY A 509 -5.65 -1.68 21.12
CA GLY A 509 -6.30 -0.54 20.45
C GLY A 509 -6.75 -0.82 19.01
N GLN A 510 -6.67 -2.08 18.53
CA GLN A 510 -7.01 -2.41 17.13
C GLN A 510 -8.39 -1.91 16.73
N LYS A 511 -9.41 -2.22 17.52
CA LYS A 511 -10.80 -1.84 17.24
C LYS A 511 -10.97 -0.31 17.25
N MET A 512 -10.38 0.37 18.24
CA MET A 512 -10.40 1.83 18.33
C MET A 512 -9.81 2.49 17.08
N ALA A 513 -8.63 2.03 16.64
CA ALA A 513 -7.98 2.56 15.44
C ALA A 513 -8.79 2.30 14.15
N GLN A 514 -9.44 1.13 14.05
CA GLN A 514 -10.34 0.83 12.93
C GLN A 514 -11.53 1.78 12.89
N VAL A 515 -12.15 2.05 14.05
CA VAL A 515 -13.31 2.94 14.15
C VAL A 515 -12.92 4.37 13.82
N GLU A 516 -11.83 4.88 14.39
CA GLU A 516 -11.31 6.21 14.08
C GLU A 516 -11.02 6.36 12.59
N PHE A 517 -10.20 5.46 12.02
CA PHE A 517 -9.84 5.50 10.60
C PHE A 517 -11.07 5.46 9.68
N VAL A 518 -11.99 4.51 9.89
CA VAL A 518 -13.20 4.37 9.07
C VAL A 518 -14.06 5.62 9.16
N THR A 519 -14.21 6.19 10.36
CA THR A 519 -14.99 7.41 10.56
C THR A 519 -14.37 8.58 9.81
N VAL A 520 -13.07 8.84 10.02
CA VAL A 520 -12.39 9.97 9.36
C VAL A 520 -12.44 9.82 7.84
N MET A 521 -12.09 8.65 7.30
CA MET A 521 -12.08 8.43 5.86
C MET A 521 -13.48 8.52 5.24
N SER A 522 -14.50 7.95 5.89
CA SER A 522 -15.88 8.00 5.37
C SER A 522 -16.47 9.41 5.45
N THR A 523 -16.29 10.14 6.55
CA THR A 523 -16.75 11.54 6.67
C THR A 523 -16.04 12.44 5.67
N LEU A 524 -14.72 12.31 5.54
CA LEU A 524 -13.90 13.12 4.64
C LEU A 524 -14.27 12.87 3.17
N LEU A 525 -14.32 11.61 2.74
CA LEU A 525 -14.56 11.24 1.34
C LEU A 525 -16.04 11.24 0.95
N ALA A 526 -16.97 11.32 1.92
CA ALA A 526 -18.38 11.56 1.64
C ALA A 526 -18.65 13.00 1.18
N ARG A 527 -17.83 13.97 1.62
CA ARG A 527 -17.98 15.40 1.30
C ARG A 527 -16.93 15.93 0.32
N LEU A 528 -15.72 15.36 0.32
CA LEU A 528 -14.60 15.83 -0.48
C LEU A 528 -14.07 14.76 -1.44
N ARG A 529 -13.45 15.23 -2.52
CA ARG A 529 -12.54 14.48 -3.39
C ARG A 529 -11.13 15.01 -3.14
N VAL A 530 -10.15 14.13 -3.11
CA VAL A 530 -8.74 14.49 -2.90
C VAL A 530 -7.90 14.12 -4.12
N GLU A 531 -6.98 14.99 -4.52
CA GLU A 531 -6.11 14.81 -5.69
C GLU A 531 -4.69 15.30 -5.40
N PRO A 532 -3.65 14.83 -6.13
CA PRO A 532 -2.30 15.34 -5.99
C PRO A 532 -2.27 16.83 -6.34
N MET A 533 -1.55 17.63 -5.55
CA MET A 533 -1.49 19.08 -5.75
C MET A 533 -1.02 19.42 -7.18
N PRO A 534 -1.77 20.24 -7.95
CA PRO A 534 -1.32 20.71 -9.26
C PRO A 534 0.04 21.41 -9.21
N MET A 535 0.91 21.08 -10.17
CA MET A 535 2.22 21.69 -10.35
C MET A 535 2.36 22.15 -11.81
N PRO A 536 2.83 23.39 -12.06
CA PRO A 536 3.02 23.89 -13.42
C PRO A 536 3.96 23.00 -14.22
N GLY A 537 3.56 22.64 -15.44
CA GLY A 537 4.39 21.85 -16.36
C GLY A 537 4.48 20.35 -16.04
N ARG A 538 3.73 19.85 -15.04
CA ARG A 538 3.65 18.42 -14.70
C ARG A 538 2.30 17.81 -15.09
N SER A 539 2.32 16.62 -15.67
CA SER A 539 1.11 15.84 -15.99
C SER A 539 0.38 15.34 -14.71
N VAL A 540 -0.77 14.69 -14.86
CA VAL A 540 -1.47 14.06 -13.72
C VAL A 540 -0.67 12.86 -13.21
N GLU A 541 -0.11 12.08 -14.12
CA GLU A 541 0.65 10.87 -13.87
C GLU A 541 1.98 11.19 -13.19
N GLU A 542 2.70 12.22 -13.63
CA GLU A 542 3.94 12.66 -12.98
C GLU A 542 3.68 13.10 -11.53
N ARG A 543 2.59 13.85 -11.29
CA ARG A 543 2.23 14.28 -9.93
C ARG A 543 1.83 13.10 -9.04
N ARG A 544 1.16 12.11 -9.61
CA ARG A 544 0.85 10.84 -8.93
C ARG A 544 2.14 10.13 -8.55
N GLU A 545 3.09 9.99 -9.47
CA GLU A 545 4.38 9.35 -9.19
C GLU A 545 5.19 10.12 -8.14
N ASP A 546 5.23 11.45 -8.21
CA ASP A 546 5.94 12.29 -7.25
C ASP A 546 5.35 12.13 -5.84
N LEU A 547 4.02 12.05 -5.72
CA LEU A 547 3.34 11.77 -4.45
C LEU A 547 3.70 10.38 -3.91
N LEU A 548 3.72 9.34 -4.75
CA LEU A 548 4.10 7.99 -4.34
C LEU A 548 5.59 7.92 -3.95
N LYS A 549 6.48 8.58 -4.69
CA LYS A 549 7.91 8.68 -4.35
C LYS A 549 8.12 9.39 -3.01
N LEU A 550 7.34 10.43 -2.72
CA LEU A 550 7.37 11.10 -1.42
C LEU A 550 6.93 10.18 -0.28
N MET A 551 5.91 9.34 -0.52
CA MET A 551 5.44 8.36 0.46
C MET A 551 6.44 7.21 0.68
N GLU A 552 7.13 6.76 -0.37
CA GLU A 552 8.23 5.78 -0.25
C GLU A 552 9.48 6.38 0.43
N ASP A 553 9.67 7.70 0.37
CA ASP A 553 10.71 8.41 1.14
C ASP A 553 10.31 8.55 2.61
N SER A 554 10.24 7.41 3.29
CA SER A 554 9.81 7.28 4.67
C SER A 554 10.85 6.56 5.54
N GLN A 555 10.85 6.92 6.83
CA GLN A 555 11.76 6.40 7.82
C GLN A 555 10.99 6.14 9.12
N PRO A 556 11.15 4.97 9.76
CA PRO A 556 10.59 4.75 11.08
C PRO A 556 11.22 5.69 12.12
N ARG A 557 10.37 6.36 12.88
CA ARG A 557 10.70 7.05 14.14
C ARG A 557 10.16 6.21 15.30
N LEU A 558 9.03 6.60 15.90
CA LEU A 558 8.18 5.65 16.63
C LEU A 558 7.40 4.77 15.65
N THR A 559 6.81 5.40 14.64
CA THR A 559 6.11 4.76 13.52
C THR A 559 6.71 5.19 12.18
N LEU A 560 6.31 4.54 11.09
CA LEU A 560 6.72 4.90 9.74
C LEU A 560 6.20 6.30 9.36
N GLN A 561 7.12 7.23 9.07
CA GLN A 561 6.80 8.62 8.74
C GLN A 561 7.57 9.07 7.50
N MET A 562 6.94 9.90 6.65
CA MET A 562 7.64 10.54 5.54
C MET A 562 8.78 11.40 6.07
N ASN A 563 9.91 11.41 5.38
CA ASN A 563 11.05 12.25 5.74
C ASN A 563 10.74 13.74 5.54
N ARG A 564 9.89 14.06 4.56
CA ARG A 564 9.55 15.42 4.11
C ARG A 564 8.02 15.66 4.12
N PRO A 565 7.35 15.56 5.28
CA PRO A 565 5.89 15.67 5.36
C PRO A 565 5.37 17.05 4.95
N GLU A 566 6.21 18.09 4.95
CA GLU A 566 5.88 19.43 4.47
C GLU A 566 5.71 19.51 2.94
N GLN A 567 6.21 18.53 2.20
CA GLN A 567 6.03 18.40 0.75
C GLN A 567 4.76 17.62 0.40
N PHE A 568 4.10 17.03 1.40
CA PHE A 568 2.88 16.26 1.23
C PHE A 568 1.69 17.20 1.06
N ALA A 569 1.57 17.74 -0.16
CA ALA A 569 0.52 18.67 -0.53
C ALA A 569 -0.57 17.98 -1.36
N LEU A 570 -1.82 18.18 -0.97
CA LEU A 570 -3.01 17.58 -1.59
C LEU A 570 -4.04 18.65 -1.90
N ARG A 571 -4.74 18.51 -3.03
CA ARG A 571 -5.87 19.37 -3.39
C ARG A 571 -7.18 18.73 -2.94
N TRP A 572 -7.97 19.49 -2.18
CA TRP A 572 -9.27 19.09 -1.67
C TRP A 572 -10.39 19.79 -2.45
N ILE A 573 -11.39 19.02 -2.92
CA ILE A 573 -12.45 19.51 -3.80
C ILE A 573 -13.81 19.08 -3.23
N PRO A 574 -14.78 20.00 -3.00
CA PRO A 574 -16.13 19.61 -2.62
C PRO A 574 -16.76 18.66 -3.64
N ARG A 575 -17.40 17.58 -3.18
CA ARG A 575 -18.02 16.59 -4.07
C ARG A 575 -19.18 17.17 -4.88
N GLU A 576 -20.00 18.05 -4.30
CA GLU A 576 -21.06 18.75 -5.03
C GLU A 576 -20.52 19.61 -6.17
N HIS A 577 -19.38 20.29 -5.95
CA HIS A 577 -18.69 21.07 -7.00
C HIS A 577 -18.08 20.15 -8.06
N TRP A 578 -17.59 18.96 -7.70
CA TRP A 578 -17.12 17.97 -8.66
C TRP A 578 -18.27 17.43 -9.54
N THR A 579 -19.41 17.06 -8.94
CA THR A 579 -20.61 16.63 -9.67
C THR A 579 -21.15 17.78 -10.54
N LEU A 580 -21.06 19.03 -10.07
CA LEU A 580 -21.36 20.23 -10.86
C LEU A 580 -20.33 20.53 -11.95
N ILE A 581 -19.04 20.22 -11.78
CA ILE A 581 -18.02 20.33 -12.85
C ILE A 581 -18.31 19.30 -13.94
N GLN A 582 -18.65 18.06 -13.55
CA GLN A 582 -19.12 17.02 -14.48
C GLN A 582 -20.45 17.41 -15.17
N ASN A 583 -21.38 18.04 -14.44
CA ASN A 583 -22.65 18.52 -14.99
C ASN A 583 -22.56 19.86 -15.74
N ARG A 584 -21.55 20.71 -15.50
CA ARG A 584 -21.32 21.99 -16.21
C ARG A 584 -20.68 21.77 -17.59
N SER A 585 -20.06 20.62 -17.82
CA SER A 585 -19.83 20.10 -19.18
C SER A 585 -21.13 19.79 -19.95
N THR A 586 -22.30 19.90 -19.31
CA THR A 586 -23.63 19.68 -19.90
C THR A 586 -24.71 20.60 -19.30
N CYS A 587 -24.66 21.92 -19.57
CA CYS A 587 -25.84 22.82 -19.78
C CYS A 587 -25.52 24.27 -19.43
N SER A 588 -25.51 25.13 -20.45
CA SER A 588 -26.03 26.50 -20.33
C SER A 588 -27.26 26.60 -21.25
N ARG A 589 -28.43 26.93 -20.69
CA ARG A 589 -29.67 27.13 -21.46
C ARG A 589 -29.59 28.44 -22.26
N PRO A 590 -29.95 28.47 -23.55
CA PRO A 590 -30.04 29.70 -24.32
C PRO A 590 -31.42 30.36 -24.17
N ARG A 591 -31.45 31.70 -24.12
CA ARG A 591 -32.64 32.49 -24.48
C ARG A 591 -32.48 33.01 -25.90
N GLN A 592 -33.50 32.69 -26.71
CA GLN A 592 -33.91 33.26 -28.01
C GLN A 592 -33.05 32.96 -29.25
N ILE A 593 -33.69 32.28 -30.21
CA ILE A 593 -33.25 32.02 -31.59
C ILE A 593 -33.68 33.23 -32.46
N PRO A 594 -32.85 33.69 -33.41
CA PRO A 594 -33.21 33.48 -34.82
C PRO A 594 -32.06 32.92 -35.68
N THR A 595 -32.33 31.76 -36.28
CA THR A 595 -32.06 31.36 -37.68
C THR A 595 -30.73 31.74 -38.34
N THR A 596 -29.76 30.81 -38.32
CA THR A 596 -28.98 30.33 -39.49
C THR A 596 -28.26 29.02 -39.13
N PHE A 597 -28.07 28.13 -40.11
CA PHE A 597 -27.74 26.69 -40.00
C PHE A 597 -26.32 26.30 -39.50
N SER A 598 -26.29 25.14 -38.80
CA SER A 598 -25.23 24.09 -38.63
C SER A 598 -24.04 24.28 -37.63
N PRO A 599 -23.43 23.21 -37.03
CA PRO A 599 -23.82 21.79 -36.87
C PRO A 599 -23.67 21.21 -35.41
N LEU A 600 -23.94 19.91 -35.26
CA LEU A 600 -24.12 18.98 -34.10
C LEU A 600 -22.96 18.84 -33.04
N PRO A 601 -23.24 18.24 -31.85
CA PRO A 601 -22.37 18.21 -30.65
C PRO A 601 -21.26 17.14 -30.67
N SER A 602 -20.13 17.38 -29.99
CA SER A 602 -18.95 16.51 -29.97
C SER A 602 -19.17 15.19 -29.20
N MET A 603 -18.96 14.05 -29.87
CA MET A 603 -18.99 12.70 -29.28
C MET A 603 -17.70 12.39 -28.50
N ALA A 604 -17.83 11.68 -27.37
CA ALA A 604 -16.68 11.23 -26.58
C ALA A 604 -15.88 10.17 -27.36
N LYS A 605 -14.54 10.25 -27.33
CA LYS A 605 -13.66 9.34 -28.07
C LYS A 605 -13.68 7.91 -27.49
N PRO A 606 -13.65 6.86 -28.34
CA PRO A 606 -13.62 5.48 -27.87
C PRO A 606 -12.31 5.15 -27.14
N THR A 607 -12.37 4.20 -26.21
CA THR A 607 -11.20 3.63 -25.53
C THR A 607 -10.58 2.54 -26.38
N VAL A 608 -9.26 2.58 -26.55
CA VAL A 608 -8.49 1.60 -27.31
C VAL A 608 -7.86 0.58 -26.36
N LEU A 609 -8.06 -0.71 -26.64
CA LEU A 609 -7.38 -1.80 -25.92
C LEU A 609 -6.44 -2.51 -26.89
N ILE A 610 -5.14 -2.52 -26.59
CA ILE A 610 -4.14 -3.30 -27.34
C ILE A 610 -4.05 -4.70 -26.74
N VAL A 611 -4.23 -5.72 -27.57
CA VAL A 611 -3.98 -7.13 -27.27
C VAL A 611 -2.61 -7.50 -27.87
N PRO A 612 -1.58 -7.71 -27.03
CA PRO A 612 -0.24 -8.00 -27.53
C PRO A 612 -0.10 -9.31 -28.30
N GLY A 613 0.95 -9.36 -29.13
CA GLY A 613 1.46 -10.57 -29.74
C GLY A 613 2.08 -11.57 -28.76
N GLY A 614 2.42 -12.74 -29.29
CA GLY A 614 3.05 -13.81 -28.53
C GLY A 614 4.43 -13.39 -27.99
N PHE A 615 4.86 -14.00 -26.89
CA PHE A 615 6.13 -13.72 -26.22
C PHE A 615 6.33 -12.26 -25.78
N THR A 616 5.29 -11.41 -25.84
CA THR A 616 5.42 -9.94 -25.75
C THR A 616 4.70 -9.38 -24.52
N LEU A 617 5.45 -8.68 -23.66
CA LEU A 617 4.87 -7.91 -22.54
C LEU A 617 4.32 -6.54 -23.01
N PRO A 618 3.40 -5.91 -22.25
CA PRO A 618 2.80 -4.61 -22.60
C PRO A 618 3.83 -3.50 -22.89
N GLY A 619 5.02 -3.58 -22.30
CA GLY A 619 6.09 -2.59 -22.46
C GLY A 619 6.54 -2.36 -23.91
N LEU A 620 6.37 -3.33 -24.82
CA LEU A 620 6.70 -3.16 -26.25
C LEU A 620 5.77 -2.16 -26.97
N TYR A 621 4.66 -1.76 -26.35
CA TYR A 621 3.68 -0.82 -26.93
C TYR A 621 3.72 0.55 -26.29
N ASN A 622 4.64 0.82 -25.35
CA ASN A 622 4.67 2.08 -24.60
C ASN A 622 4.72 3.32 -25.50
N ASP A 623 5.51 3.28 -26.58
CA ASP A 623 5.62 4.41 -27.51
C ASP A 623 4.33 4.60 -28.32
N VAL A 624 3.66 3.52 -28.73
CA VAL A 624 2.34 3.57 -29.38
C VAL A 624 1.29 4.12 -28.42
N VAL A 625 1.26 3.63 -27.18
CA VAL A 625 0.36 4.09 -26.11
C VAL A 625 0.56 5.58 -25.85
N ALA A 626 1.80 6.04 -25.75
CA ALA A 626 2.13 7.45 -25.55
C ALA A 626 1.66 8.32 -26.71
N ASN A 627 1.93 7.90 -27.95
CA ASN A 627 1.53 8.65 -29.16
C ASN A 627 -0.01 8.72 -29.29
N VAL A 628 -0.74 7.62 -29.13
CA VAL A 628 -2.21 7.61 -29.19
C VAL A 628 -2.84 8.42 -28.04
N SER A 629 -2.26 8.32 -26.83
CA SER A 629 -2.71 9.10 -25.67
C SER A 629 -2.51 10.60 -25.88
N SER A 630 -1.42 11.00 -26.54
CA SER A 630 -1.13 12.42 -26.84
C SER A 630 -2.18 13.08 -27.75
N GLU A 631 -2.84 12.27 -28.59
CA GLU A 631 -3.97 12.69 -29.43
C GLU A 631 -5.32 12.65 -28.67
N GLY A 632 -5.29 12.40 -27.35
CA GLY A 632 -6.45 12.41 -26.46
C GLY A 632 -7.35 11.18 -26.56
N HIS A 633 -6.85 10.06 -27.10
CA HIS A 633 -7.56 8.78 -27.11
C HIS A 633 -7.13 7.94 -25.88
N PRO A 634 -8.06 7.51 -25.00
CA PRO A 634 -7.72 6.59 -23.91
C PRO A 634 -7.23 5.27 -24.50
N ILE A 635 -6.05 4.79 -24.09
CA ILE A 635 -5.47 3.54 -24.61
C ILE A 635 -4.74 2.75 -23.53
N GLN A 636 -4.78 1.41 -23.61
CA GLN A 636 -4.06 0.51 -22.71
C GLN A 636 -3.62 -0.76 -23.44
N ALA A 637 -2.39 -1.23 -23.21
CA ALA A 637 -1.94 -2.56 -23.63
C ALA A 637 -2.16 -3.59 -22.52
N LEU A 638 -2.74 -4.75 -22.87
CA LEU A 638 -3.15 -5.79 -21.93
C LEU A 638 -2.02 -6.79 -21.67
N HIS A 639 -1.88 -7.30 -20.45
CA HIS A 639 -0.98 -8.43 -20.14
C HIS A 639 -1.79 -9.72 -20.19
N LEU A 640 -1.57 -10.56 -21.21
CA LEU A 640 -2.33 -11.80 -21.39
C LEU A 640 -1.90 -12.92 -20.40
N PRO A 641 -2.84 -13.71 -19.86
CA PRO A 641 -2.56 -14.91 -19.06
C PRO A 641 -1.56 -15.90 -19.70
N SER A 642 -1.58 -16.05 -21.02
CA SER A 642 -0.66 -16.94 -21.74
C SER A 642 0.78 -16.43 -21.88
N ILE A 643 1.07 -15.19 -21.44
CA ILE A 643 2.35 -14.52 -21.68
C ILE A 643 3.09 -14.19 -20.37
N GLY A 644 4.32 -14.69 -20.25
CA GLY A 644 5.27 -14.32 -19.21
C GLY A 644 4.97 -14.87 -17.82
N TYR A 645 5.14 -14.03 -16.80
CA TYR A 645 5.04 -14.42 -15.38
C TYR A 645 3.74 -13.95 -14.73
N LYS A 646 2.69 -13.64 -15.51
CA LYS A 646 1.41 -13.19 -14.95
C LYS A 646 0.82 -14.26 -14.02
N THR A 647 0.98 -15.52 -14.41
CA THR A 647 0.56 -16.72 -13.69
C THR A 647 1.70 -17.74 -13.72
N ASP A 648 1.78 -18.59 -12.71
CA ASP A 648 2.75 -19.70 -12.70
C ASP A 648 2.32 -20.84 -13.63
N VAL A 649 1.01 -20.94 -13.89
CA VAL A 649 0.42 -21.90 -14.83
C VAL A 649 0.26 -21.24 -16.20
N PRO A 650 0.71 -21.88 -17.30
CA PRO A 650 0.49 -21.37 -18.65
C PRO A 650 -1.01 -21.27 -18.97
N GLY A 651 -1.50 -20.06 -19.21
CA GLY A 651 -2.90 -19.83 -19.60
C GLY A 651 -3.22 -20.35 -21.01
N THR A 652 -4.47 -20.73 -21.24
CA THR A 652 -4.97 -21.18 -22.55
C THR A 652 -5.40 -19.99 -23.43
N MET A 653 -5.66 -20.25 -24.72
CA MET A 653 -6.25 -19.22 -25.60
C MET A 653 -7.62 -18.76 -25.08
N GLN A 654 -8.41 -19.66 -24.50
CA GLN A 654 -9.70 -19.33 -23.89
C GLN A 654 -9.55 -18.47 -22.63
N ASP A 655 -8.49 -18.66 -21.83
CA ASP A 655 -8.20 -17.79 -20.68
C ASP A 655 -7.85 -16.37 -21.14
N ASP A 656 -7.08 -16.24 -22.22
CA ASP A 656 -6.80 -14.94 -22.84
C ASP A 656 -8.09 -14.30 -23.36
N ALA A 657 -8.93 -15.05 -24.07
CA ALA A 657 -10.20 -14.56 -24.61
C ALA A 657 -11.15 -14.10 -23.48
N ALA A 658 -11.27 -14.87 -22.40
CA ALA A 658 -12.08 -14.51 -21.24
C ALA A 658 -11.54 -13.25 -20.55
N TYR A 659 -10.21 -13.12 -20.44
CA TYR A 659 -9.57 -11.94 -19.89
C TYR A 659 -9.84 -10.69 -20.75
N ILE A 660 -9.67 -10.79 -22.07
CA ILE A 660 -9.96 -9.69 -23.00
C ILE A 660 -11.45 -9.30 -22.94
N ALA A 661 -12.37 -10.28 -22.93
CA ALA A 661 -13.80 -10.04 -22.80
C ALA A 661 -14.16 -9.30 -21.50
N SER A 662 -13.45 -9.61 -20.41
CA SER A 662 -13.62 -8.94 -19.12
C SER A 662 -13.19 -7.46 -19.18
N GLU A 663 -12.10 -7.16 -19.87
CA GLU A 663 -11.62 -5.78 -20.05
C GLU A 663 -12.53 -4.96 -20.96
N ILE A 664 -12.99 -5.54 -22.08
CA ILE A 664 -14.00 -4.92 -22.94
C ILE A 664 -15.27 -4.62 -22.14
N SER A 665 -15.75 -5.59 -21.37
CA SER A 665 -16.95 -5.44 -20.52
C SER A 665 -16.78 -4.35 -19.48
N ARG A 666 -15.63 -4.29 -18.80
CA ARG A 666 -15.32 -3.26 -17.80
C ARG A 666 -15.43 -1.85 -18.37
N HIS A 667 -14.91 -1.63 -19.58
CA HIS A 667 -15.02 -0.33 -20.25
C HIS A 667 -16.43 -0.06 -20.78
N ALA A 668 -17.07 -1.06 -21.37
CA ALA A 668 -18.40 -0.95 -21.95
C ALA A 668 -19.52 -0.77 -20.91
N ASP A 669 -19.41 -1.39 -19.74
CA ASP A 669 -20.35 -1.21 -18.61
C ASP A 669 -20.24 0.20 -18.00
N ALA A 670 -19.09 0.86 -18.16
CA ALA A 670 -18.92 2.28 -17.85
C ALA A 670 -19.48 3.21 -18.96
N GLY A 671 -20.24 2.67 -19.92
CA GLY A 671 -20.88 3.43 -21.00
C GLY A 671 -19.94 3.89 -22.11
N LYS A 672 -18.72 3.32 -22.20
CA LYS A 672 -17.72 3.69 -23.21
C LYS A 672 -17.78 2.80 -24.44
N ASP A 673 -17.44 3.39 -25.58
CA ASP A 673 -17.14 2.64 -26.80
C ASP A 673 -15.71 2.10 -26.74
N VAL A 674 -15.52 0.88 -27.23
CA VAL A 674 -14.24 0.18 -27.19
C VAL A 674 -13.77 -0.17 -28.61
N VAL A 675 -12.52 0.15 -28.92
CA VAL A 675 -11.79 -0.31 -30.12
C VAL A 675 -10.75 -1.31 -29.65
N LEU A 676 -10.84 -2.55 -30.13
CA LEU A 676 -9.88 -3.61 -29.80
C LEU A 676 -8.83 -3.70 -30.91
N VAL A 677 -7.55 -3.53 -30.57
CA VAL A 677 -6.42 -3.60 -31.51
C VAL A 677 -5.56 -4.80 -31.14
N ALA A 678 -5.56 -5.83 -31.96
CA ALA A 678 -4.81 -7.05 -31.72
C ALA A 678 -3.57 -7.12 -32.61
N HIS A 679 -2.49 -7.67 -32.08
CA HIS A 679 -1.22 -7.85 -32.80
C HIS A 679 -0.79 -9.31 -32.78
N SER A 680 -0.39 -9.86 -33.94
CA SER A 680 0.16 -11.22 -34.07
C SER A 680 -0.78 -12.26 -33.42
N TYR A 681 -0.27 -13.18 -32.59
CA TYR A 681 -1.05 -14.16 -31.81
C TYR A 681 -2.29 -13.56 -31.15
N GLY A 682 -2.20 -12.33 -30.62
CA GLY A 682 -3.30 -11.66 -29.94
C GLY A 682 -4.58 -11.54 -30.78
N GLY A 683 -4.47 -11.65 -32.11
CA GLY A 683 -5.61 -11.68 -33.02
C GLY A 683 -6.59 -12.81 -32.74
N ILE A 684 -6.10 -13.99 -32.33
CA ILE A 684 -6.93 -15.18 -32.09
C ILE A 684 -7.81 -15.02 -30.85
N PRO A 685 -7.24 -14.80 -29.63
CA PRO A 685 -8.08 -14.62 -28.45
C PRO A 685 -8.88 -13.31 -28.50
N ALA A 686 -8.41 -12.28 -29.20
CA ALA A 686 -9.21 -11.08 -29.46
C ALA A 686 -10.47 -11.41 -30.27
N THR A 687 -10.35 -12.21 -31.34
CA THR A 687 -11.47 -12.66 -32.17
C THR A 687 -12.46 -13.52 -31.37
N GLU A 688 -11.96 -14.40 -30.51
CA GLU A 688 -12.78 -15.26 -29.65
C GLU A 688 -13.56 -14.43 -28.60
N SER A 689 -12.94 -13.37 -28.06
CA SER A 689 -13.45 -12.60 -26.92
C SER A 689 -14.68 -11.74 -27.19
N THR A 690 -15.01 -11.44 -28.44
CA THR A 690 -15.99 -10.40 -28.78
C THR A 690 -17.46 -10.82 -28.58
N LYS A 691 -17.71 -12.11 -28.36
CA LYS A 691 -19.05 -12.71 -28.32
C LYS A 691 -19.99 -11.98 -27.36
N GLY A 692 -21.04 -11.37 -27.91
CA GLY A 692 -22.05 -10.66 -27.13
C GLY A 692 -21.61 -9.30 -26.57
N LEU A 693 -20.45 -8.79 -27.01
CA LEU A 693 -19.88 -7.54 -26.52
C LEU A 693 -19.97 -6.38 -27.52
N SER A 694 -20.52 -6.60 -28.72
CA SER A 694 -20.73 -5.50 -29.67
C SER A 694 -21.66 -4.43 -29.06
N LYS A 695 -21.45 -3.18 -29.46
CA LYS A 695 -22.31 -2.07 -29.02
C LYS A 695 -23.77 -2.32 -29.38
N VAL A 696 -24.04 -2.90 -30.55
CA VAL A 696 -25.40 -3.22 -31.00
C VAL A 696 -26.06 -4.25 -30.08
N GLU A 697 -25.39 -5.37 -29.80
CA GLU A 697 -25.93 -6.41 -28.91
C GLU A 697 -26.15 -5.89 -27.48
N ARG A 698 -25.25 -5.04 -27.00
CA ARG A 698 -25.33 -4.46 -25.65
C ARG A 698 -26.40 -3.38 -25.54
N GLN A 699 -26.65 -2.61 -26.60
CA GLN A 699 -27.77 -1.66 -26.66
C GLN A 699 -29.13 -2.36 -26.61
N CYS A 700 -29.26 -3.54 -27.24
CA CYS A 700 -30.45 -4.39 -27.08
C CYS A 700 -30.68 -4.85 -25.63
N GLN A 701 -29.64 -4.84 -24.79
CA GLN A 701 -29.69 -5.14 -23.36
C GLN A 701 -29.83 -3.87 -22.49
N GLY A 702 -30.08 -2.70 -23.09
CA GLY A 702 -30.22 -1.42 -22.37
C GLY A 702 -28.90 -0.78 -21.92
N LYS A 703 -27.75 -1.24 -22.44
CA LYS A 703 -26.43 -0.70 -22.09
C LYS A 703 -25.94 0.28 -23.16
N SER A 704 -25.27 1.36 -22.75
CA SER A 704 -24.87 2.46 -23.65
C SER A 704 -23.50 2.30 -24.32
N GLY A 705 -22.58 1.52 -23.72
CA GLY A 705 -21.25 1.24 -24.26
C GLY A 705 -21.08 -0.18 -24.78
N GLY A 706 -20.09 -0.39 -25.64
CA GLY A 706 -19.76 -1.69 -26.22
C GLY A 706 -18.60 -1.64 -27.20
N LEU A 707 -18.21 -2.82 -27.71
CA LEU A 707 -17.21 -2.94 -28.75
C LEU A 707 -17.74 -2.34 -30.06
N VAL A 708 -16.99 -1.40 -30.64
CA VAL A 708 -17.38 -0.69 -31.88
C VAL A 708 -16.49 -1.03 -33.07
N ARG A 709 -15.27 -1.56 -32.84
CA ARG A 709 -14.36 -1.98 -33.91
C ARG A 709 -13.35 -3.00 -33.40
N LEU A 710 -12.97 -3.91 -34.29
CA LEU A 710 -11.89 -4.87 -34.12
C LEU A 710 -10.81 -4.58 -35.16
N ALA A 711 -9.56 -4.45 -34.73
CA ALA A 711 -8.45 -4.08 -35.59
C ALA A 711 -7.28 -5.05 -35.41
N TYR A 712 -6.62 -5.38 -36.50
CA TYR A 712 -5.53 -6.37 -36.52
C TYR A 712 -4.24 -5.75 -37.05
N ILE A 713 -3.11 -6.13 -36.46
CA ILE A 713 -1.76 -5.78 -36.90
C ILE A 713 -1.03 -7.11 -37.10
N SER A 714 -0.58 -7.43 -38.32
CA SER A 714 0.18 -8.66 -38.59
C SER A 714 -0.40 -9.96 -37.99
N CYS A 715 -1.73 -10.10 -37.96
CA CYS A 715 -2.40 -11.26 -37.34
C CYS A 715 -2.71 -12.36 -38.35
N LEU A 716 -2.50 -13.62 -37.96
CA LEU A 716 -3.19 -14.75 -38.58
C LEU A 716 -4.60 -14.86 -37.98
N ILE A 717 -5.63 -14.89 -38.81
CA ILE A 717 -7.02 -15.13 -38.37
C ILE A 717 -7.46 -16.50 -38.83
N LEU A 718 -7.89 -17.33 -37.87
CA LEU A 718 -8.28 -18.71 -38.07
C LEU A 718 -9.75 -18.83 -38.52
N PRO A 719 -10.10 -19.83 -39.35
CA PRO A 719 -11.49 -20.26 -39.49
C PRO A 719 -12.04 -20.81 -38.17
N VAL A 720 -13.36 -20.71 -37.97
CA VAL A 720 -14.00 -21.37 -36.81
C VAL A 720 -13.81 -22.88 -36.91
N GLY A 721 -13.37 -23.50 -35.81
CA GLY A 721 -13.02 -24.91 -35.71
C GLY A 721 -11.53 -25.21 -35.92
N GLU A 722 -10.77 -24.27 -36.47
CA GLU A 722 -9.33 -24.43 -36.73
C GLU A 722 -8.46 -23.86 -35.60
N SER A 723 -7.22 -24.32 -35.53
CA SER A 723 -6.20 -23.95 -34.54
C SER A 723 -4.94 -23.41 -35.24
N ASP A 724 -4.06 -22.73 -34.50
CA ASP A 724 -2.77 -22.31 -35.03
C ASP A 724 -1.95 -23.51 -35.51
N ALA A 725 -2.00 -24.63 -34.77
CA ALA A 725 -1.34 -25.87 -35.17
C ALA A 725 -1.88 -26.43 -36.49
N SER A 726 -3.19 -26.39 -36.74
CA SER A 726 -3.77 -26.96 -37.97
C SER A 726 -3.57 -26.08 -39.21
N VAL A 727 -3.45 -24.76 -39.04
CA VAL A 727 -3.29 -23.81 -40.15
C VAL A 727 -1.81 -23.57 -40.50
N ILE A 728 -0.92 -23.61 -39.51
CA ILE A 728 0.52 -23.40 -39.69
C ILE A 728 1.27 -24.74 -39.87
N MET A 729 0.73 -25.87 -39.40
CA MET A 729 1.39 -27.19 -39.41
C MET A 729 0.47 -28.35 -39.90
N PRO A 730 0.04 -28.35 -41.18
CA PRO A 730 -0.96 -29.31 -41.68
C PRO A 730 -0.57 -30.80 -41.65
N ASP A 731 0.72 -31.16 -41.47
CA ASP A 731 1.23 -32.55 -41.55
C ASP A 731 1.96 -33.08 -40.29
N ASN A 732 1.78 -32.47 -39.11
CA ASN A 732 2.41 -32.94 -37.85
C ASN A 732 3.95 -33.07 -37.86
N MET A 733 4.63 -32.42 -38.82
CA MET A 733 6.06 -32.17 -38.75
C MET A 733 6.28 -30.71 -38.35
N LEU A 734 7.12 -30.48 -37.33
CA LEU A 734 7.70 -29.16 -37.05
C LEU A 734 8.13 -28.53 -38.39
N PRO A 735 7.83 -27.24 -38.65
CA PRO A 735 8.15 -26.64 -39.94
C PRO A 735 9.64 -26.84 -40.17
N ARG A 736 10.02 -27.53 -41.26
CA ARG A 736 11.44 -27.75 -41.63
C ARG A 736 12.20 -26.43 -41.85
N THR A 737 11.52 -25.30 -41.71
CA THR A 737 12.02 -23.92 -41.77
C THR A 737 11.26 -23.01 -40.80
N ALA A 738 10.91 -23.46 -39.58
CA ALA A 738 10.54 -22.50 -38.53
C ALA A 738 11.81 -21.70 -38.22
N PRO A 739 11.88 -20.40 -38.51
CA PRO A 739 13.14 -19.69 -38.44
C PRO A 739 13.52 -19.35 -36.99
N PHE A 740 12.95 -20.01 -35.98
CA PHE A 740 13.25 -19.83 -34.57
C PHE A 740 13.23 -21.19 -33.87
N GLU A 741 14.27 -21.49 -33.10
CA GLU A 741 14.26 -22.64 -32.21
C GLU A 741 13.41 -22.27 -30.98
N ILE A 742 12.23 -22.89 -30.88
CA ILE A 742 11.31 -22.73 -29.75
C ILE A 742 11.37 -24.00 -28.93
N ARG A 743 11.68 -23.87 -27.64
CA ARG A 743 11.74 -25.00 -26.70
C ARG A 743 10.51 -24.99 -25.80
N LEU A 744 9.73 -26.06 -25.83
CA LEU A 744 8.73 -26.36 -24.82
C LEU A 744 9.44 -26.93 -23.59
N ASP A 745 9.21 -26.35 -22.42
CA ASP A 745 9.67 -26.89 -21.15
C ASP A 745 8.66 -27.85 -20.52
N ASP A 746 9.09 -28.52 -19.45
CA ASP A 746 8.27 -29.53 -18.73
C ASP A 746 7.03 -28.91 -18.06
N ASP A 747 7.01 -27.59 -17.88
CA ASP A 747 5.92 -26.82 -17.29
C ASP A 747 4.93 -26.29 -18.33
N GLY A 748 5.12 -26.61 -19.62
CA GLY A 748 4.21 -26.24 -20.70
C GLY A 748 4.44 -24.83 -21.28
N TRP A 749 5.58 -24.20 -21.00
CA TRP A 749 5.97 -22.91 -21.55
C TRP A 749 6.92 -23.05 -22.74
N LEU A 750 6.70 -22.22 -23.76
CA LEU A 750 7.56 -22.05 -24.90
C LEU A 750 8.55 -20.92 -24.66
N HIS A 751 9.82 -21.18 -25.00
CA HIS A 751 10.93 -20.23 -24.89
C HIS A 751 11.61 -20.04 -26.24
N GLN A 752 11.98 -18.80 -26.56
CA GLN A 752 12.86 -18.50 -27.70
C GLN A 752 14.31 -18.76 -27.28
N THR A 753 14.98 -19.74 -27.89
CA THR A 753 16.35 -20.14 -27.46
C THR A 753 17.46 -19.36 -28.16
N ASP A 754 17.21 -18.78 -29.34
CA ASP A 754 18.16 -17.93 -30.06
C ASP A 754 17.61 -16.51 -30.27
N ILE A 755 18.12 -15.58 -29.47
CA ILE A 755 17.76 -14.15 -29.48
C ILE A 755 18.14 -13.47 -30.80
N SER A 756 19.25 -13.84 -31.42
CA SER A 756 19.72 -13.19 -32.65
C SER A 756 18.81 -13.55 -33.81
N VAL A 757 18.38 -14.80 -33.83
CA VAL A 757 17.42 -15.33 -34.80
C VAL A 757 16.00 -14.81 -34.52
N ALA A 758 15.60 -14.71 -33.24
CA ALA A 758 14.38 -14.01 -32.81
C ALA A 758 14.30 -12.58 -33.37
N ALA A 759 15.40 -11.83 -33.19
CA ALA A 759 15.52 -10.46 -33.67
C ALA A 759 15.49 -10.35 -35.20
N ALA A 760 16.20 -11.23 -35.91
CA ALA A 760 16.35 -11.17 -37.36
C ALA A 760 15.04 -11.39 -38.13
N ASN A 761 14.01 -11.95 -37.51
CA ASN A 761 12.71 -12.19 -38.15
C ASN A 761 11.60 -11.27 -37.59
N VAL A 762 11.55 -11.00 -36.28
CA VAL A 762 10.49 -10.17 -35.67
C VAL A 762 10.78 -8.67 -35.81
N PHE A 763 12.06 -8.30 -35.71
CA PHE A 763 12.56 -6.93 -35.74
C PHE A 763 13.48 -6.70 -36.95
N ASN A 764 13.16 -7.35 -38.08
CA ASN A 764 13.99 -7.42 -39.28
C ASN A 764 14.18 -6.08 -40.00
N ASP A 765 13.39 -5.07 -39.62
CA ASP A 765 13.41 -3.71 -40.13
C ASP A 765 14.04 -2.69 -39.17
N LEU A 766 14.60 -3.16 -38.04
CA LEU A 766 15.41 -2.39 -37.11
C LEU A 766 16.91 -2.68 -37.28
N PRO A 767 17.80 -1.77 -36.85
CA PRO A 767 19.21 -2.09 -36.70
C PRO A 767 19.40 -3.33 -35.81
N LYS A 768 20.33 -4.21 -36.18
CA LYS A 768 20.54 -5.51 -35.50
C LYS A 768 20.62 -5.39 -33.97
N GLU A 769 21.41 -4.45 -33.46
CA GLU A 769 21.57 -4.25 -32.01
C GLU A 769 20.27 -3.83 -31.31
N GLU A 770 19.44 -3.04 -31.99
CA GLU A 770 18.15 -2.61 -31.46
C GLU A 770 17.11 -3.74 -31.51
N GLY A 771 17.09 -4.52 -32.60
CA GLY A 771 16.26 -5.72 -32.70
C GLY A 771 16.61 -6.76 -31.64
N GLU A 772 17.91 -7.01 -31.40
CA GLU A 772 18.37 -7.91 -30.33
C GLU A 772 18.02 -7.40 -28.94
N ARG A 773 18.02 -6.07 -28.72
CA ARG A 773 17.58 -5.48 -27.45
C ARG A 773 16.11 -5.77 -27.20
N TRP A 774 15.25 -5.62 -28.21
CA TRP A 774 13.83 -5.94 -28.09
C TRP A 774 13.58 -7.44 -27.92
N ALA A 775 14.28 -8.29 -28.68
CA ALA A 775 14.17 -9.73 -28.54
C ALA A 775 14.60 -10.26 -27.15
N LYS A 776 15.58 -9.61 -26.48
CA LYS A 776 15.96 -9.93 -25.09
C LYS A 776 14.87 -9.64 -24.07
N MET A 777 13.93 -8.76 -24.39
CA MET A 777 12.80 -8.43 -23.52
C MET A 777 11.56 -9.27 -23.80
N SER A 778 11.61 -10.15 -24.81
CA SER A 778 10.63 -11.20 -25.03
C SER A 778 10.64 -12.17 -23.84
N THR A 779 9.48 -12.75 -23.55
CA THR A 779 9.27 -13.67 -22.43
C THR A 779 8.67 -14.98 -22.92
N ARG A 780 8.53 -15.97 -22.04
CA ARG A 780 7.85 -17.24 -22.32
C ARG A 780 6.37 -17.07 -22.76
N HIS A 781 5.88 -17.97 -23.60
CA HIS A 781 4.48 -18.08 -24.05
C HIS A 781 3.95 -19.48 -23.75
N SER A 782 2.75 -19.62 -23.20
CA SER A 782 2.07 -20.91 -23.04
C SER A 782 2.00 -21.73 -24.33
N GLY A 783 2.46 -22.99 -24.28
CA GLY A 783 2.36 -23.91 -25.42
C GLY A 783 0.93 -24.42 -25.66
N SER A 784 0.05 -24.30 -24.66
CA SER A 784 -1.34 -24.77 -24.75
C SER A 784 -2.23 -23.90 -25.65
N THR A 785 -1.76 -22.73 -26.07
CA THR A 785 -2.49 -21.81 -26.95
C THR A 785 -2.55 -22.31 -28.39
N PHE A 786 -1.51 -23.03 -28.84
CA PHE A 786 -1.36 -23.51 -30.22
C PHE A 786 -2.39 -24.55 -30.69
N PRO A 787 -2.74 -25.59 -29.89
CA PRO A 787 -3.74 -26.57 -30.28
C PRO A 787 -5.20 -26.11 -30.05
N ALA A 788 -5.42 -24.91 -29.51
CA ALA A 788 -6.76 -24.41 -29.20
C ALA A 788 -7.48 -23.92 -30.47
N SER A 789 -8.69 -24.41 -30.70
CA SER A 789 -9.50 -23.98 -31.85
C SER A 789 -10.29 -22.71 -31.57
N LEU A 790 -10.41 -21.85 -32.59
CA LEU A 790 -11.31 -20.69 -32.57
C LEU A 790 -12.76 -21.16 -32.62
N SER A 791 -13.60 -20.74 -31.67
CA SER A 791 -15.01 -21.15 -31.59
C SER A 791 -15.97 -20.04 -32.04
N HIS A 792 -15.51 -18.79 -32.02
CA HIS A 792 -16.31 -17.62 -32.36
C HIS A 792 -15.64 -16.75 -33.43
N ALA A 793 -16.42 -16.31 -34.42
CA ALA A 793 -15.96 -15.48 -35.53
C ALA A 793 -16.15 -13.99 -35.24
N GLY A 794 -15.44 -13.45 -34.25
CA GLY A 794 -15.64 -12.07 -33.77
C GLY A 794 -15.50 -10.95 -34.80
N PHE A 795 -14.78 -11.20 -35.90
CA PHE A 795 -14.72 -10.31 -37.06
C PHE A 795 -16.07 -10.12 -37.79
N LYS A 796 -17.12 -10.85 -37.42
CA LYS A 796 -18.50 -10.65 -37.91
C LYS A 796 -19.34 -9.74 -37.00
N ASP A 797 -18.89 -9.47 -35.78
CA ASP A 797 -19.69 -8.77 -34.77
C ASP A 797 -19.59 -7.24 -34.93
N VAL A 798 -18.45 -6.75 -35.41
CA VAL A 798 -18.12 -5.33 -35.55
C VAL A 798 -17.29 -5.08 -36.81
N PRO A 799 -17.24 -3.83 -37.33
CA PRO A 799 -16.32 -3.46 -38.40
C PRO A 799 -14.88 -3.85 -38.11
N VAL A 800 -14.15 -4.22 -39.16
CA VAL A 800 -12.77 -4.70 -39.06
C VAL A 800 -11.81 -3.82 -39.85
N SER A 801 -10.70 -3.43 -39.22
CA SER A 801 -9.54 -2.82 -39.87
C SER A 801 -8.31 -3.74 -39.77
N TYR A 802 -7.42 -3.68 -40.76
CA TYR A 802 -6.21 -4.51 -40.79
C TYR A 802 -5.00 -3.68 -41.23
N LEU A 803 -3.93 -3.69 -40.42
CA LEU A 803 -2.63 -3.13 -40.75
C LEU A 803 -1.70 -4.26 -41.21
N LEU A 804 -1.49 -4.32 -42.52
CA LEU A 804 -0.68 -5.34 -43.19
C LEU A 804 0.78 -4.89 -43.25
N CYS A 805 1.68 -5.68 -42.66
CA CYS A 805 3.12 -5.39 -42.66
C CYS A 805 3.79 -6.07 -43.85
N THR A 806 4.25 -5.30 -44.84
CA THR A 806 4.69 -5.84 -46.13
C THR A 806 6.08 -6.48 -46.12
N LYS A 807 6.85 -6.35 -45.03
CA LYS A 807 8.18 -6.95 -44.84
C LYS A 807 8.22 -7.93 -43.68
N ASP A 808 7.07 -8.40 -43.22
CA ASP A 808 6.99 -9.35 -42.11
C ASP A 808 7.57 -10.71 -42.51
N LEU A 809 8.54 -11.20 -41.73
CA LEU A 809 9.15 -12.52 -41.91
C LEU A 809 8.62 -13.57 -40.92
N ALA A 810 7.90 -13.15 -39.88
CA ALA A 810 7.29 -14.06 -38.91
C ALA A 810 5.87 -14.46 -39.35
N GLN A 811 5.12 -13.51 -39.91
CA GLN A 811 3.82 -13.75 -40.53
C GLN A 811 3.82 -13.18 -41.95
N GLU A 812 4.27 -13.97 -42.92
CA GLU A 812 4.48 -13.51 -44.29
C GLU A 812 3.27 -12.75 -44.87
N PRO A 813 3.47 -11.67 -45.66
CA PRO A 813 2.38 -10.86 -46.20
C PRO A 813 1.31 -11.65 -46.96
N GLU A 814 1.70 -12.73 -47.63
CA GLU A 814 0.80 -13.65 -48.34
C GLU A 814 -0.19 -14.33 -47.38
N LEU A 815 0.28 -14.73 -46.18
CA LEU A 815 -0.57 -15.32 -45.14
C LEU A 815 -1.53 -14.27 -44.54
N GLN A 816 -1.05 -13.05 -44.33
CA GLN A 816 -1.90 -11.94 -43.88
C GLN A 816 -3.03 -11.67 -44.91
N ARG A 817 -2.69 -11.62 -46.20
CA ARG A 817 -3.68 -11.46 -47.29
C ARG A 817 -4.66 -12.63 -47.37
N ALA A 818 -4.22 -13.84 -47.10
CA ALA A 818 -5.10 -15.01 -47.04
C ALA A 818 -6.12 -14.89 -45.89
N SER A 819 -5.71 -14.44 -44.70
CA SER A 819 -6.63 -14.17 -43.58
C SER A 819 -7.61 -13.04 -43.91
N ILE A 820 -7.15 -11.97 -44.54
CA ILE A 820 -8.03 -10.88 -45.00
C ILE A 820 -9.07 -11.42 -45.99
N ALA A 821 -8.65 -12.16 -47.02
CA ALA A 821 -9.55 -12.73 -48.02
C ALA A 821 -10.54 -13.74 -47.41
N MET A 822 -10.12 -14.49 -46.38
CA MET A 822 -11.02 -15.35 -45.61
C MET A 822 -12.07 -14.53 -44.87
N MET A 823 -11.68 -13.49 -44.13
CA MET A 823 -12.62 -12.60 -43.44
C MET A 823 -13.60 -11.95 -44.41
N GLU A 824 -13.13 -11.42 -45.55
CA GLU A 824 -13.98 -10.80 -46.56
C GLU A 824 -15.05 -11.77 -47.09
N ARG A 825 -14.67 -13.02 -47.39
CA ARG A 825 -15.62 -14.06 -47.82
C ARG A 825 -16.66 -14.38 -46.75
N GLN A 826 -16.26 -14.38 -45.48
CA GLN A 826 -17.13 -14.73 -44.36
C GLN A 826 -18.03 -13.57 -43.89
N ILE A 827 -17.57 -12.34 -44.02
CA ILE A 827 -18.33 -11.11 -43.72
C ILE A 827 -19.28 -10.78 -44.88
N GLY A 828 -18.93 -11.15 -46.12
CA GLY A 828 -19.66 -10.78 -47.33
C GLY A 828 -19.38 -9.35 -47.79
N GLY A 829 -18.23 -8.79 -47.41
CA GLY A 829 -17.83 -7.40 -47.64
C GLY A 829 -16.31 -7.20 -47.59
N LYS A 830 -15.84 -5.97 -47.84
CA LYS A 830 -14.42 -5.62 -47.82
C LYS A 830 -13.95 -5.27 -46.40
N VAL A 831 -12.73 -5.71 -46.06
CA VAL A 831 -12.03 -5.29 -44.82
C VAL A 831 -11.30 -3.97 -45.09
N ASP A 832 -11.25 -3.08 -44.10
CA ASP A 832 -10.50 -1.83 -44.18
C ASP A 832 -8.99 -2.11 -44.01
N VAL A 833 -8.27 -2.23 -45.12
CA VAL A 833 -6.85 -2.61 -45.13
C VAL A 833 -5.94 -1.40 -45.35
N THR A 834 -4.96 -1.24 -44.46
CA THR A 834 -3.84 -0.31 -44.60
C THR A 834 -2.55 -1.12 -44.71
N GLU A 835 -1.69 -0.82 -45.69
CA GLU A 835 -0.37 -1.43 -45.79
C GLU A 835 0.70 -0.53 -45.17
N ILE A 836 1.67 -1.13 -44.49
CA ILE A 836 2.84 -0.44 -43.92
C ILE A 836 4.13 -1.19 -44.30
N GLU A 837 5.15 -0.45 -44.70
CA GLU A 837 6.45 -0.99 -45.08
C GLU A 837 7.31 -1.31 -43.85
N SER A 838 6.87 -2.31 -43.07
CA SER A 838 7.43 -2.72 -41.79
C SER A 838 7.59 -4.23 -41.68
N GLY A 839 8.48 -4.66 -40.77
CA GLY A 839 8.60 -6.02 -40.26
C GLY A 839 7.46 -6.39 -39.30
N HIS A 840 7.58 -7.52 -38.61
CA HIS A 840 6.51 -8.09 -37.76
C HIS A 840 6.06 -7.15 -36.63
N ALA A 841 6.96 -6.37 -36.05
CA ALA A 841 6.69 -5.50 -34.91
C ALA A 841 6.73 -4.00 -35.26
N PRO A 842 5.77 -3.47 -36.05
CA PRO A 842 5.72 -2.06 -36.41
C PRO A 842 5.54 -1.15 -35.18
N ASN A 843 5.02 -1.68 -34.07
CA ASN A 843 4.92 -0.97 -32.81
C ASN A 843 6.28 -0.63 -32.17
N ALA A 844 7.35 -1.33 -32.56
CA ALA A 844 8.72 -1.01 -32.17
C ALA A 844 9.46 -0.22 -33.26
N SER A 845 9.31 -0.57 -34.53
CA SER A 845 10.07 0.05 -35.64
C SER A 845 9.45 1.33 -36.21
N ARG A 846 8.12 1.48 -36.09
CA ARG A 846 7.29 2.56 -36.63
C ARG A 846 6.19 3.01 -35.63
N PRO A 847 6.49 3.25 -34.35
CA PRO A 847 5.48 3.45 -33.30
C PRO A 847 4.53 4.63 -33.57
N LYS A 848 5.00 5.67 -34.27
CA LYS A 848 4.19 6.82 -34.63
C LYS A 848 3.17 6.50 -35.72
N GLU A 849 3.58 5.79 -36.77
CA GLU A 849 2.69 5.42 -37.88
C GLU A 849 1.61 4.44 -37.41
N VAL A 850 1.96 3.52 -36.51
CA VAL A 850 0.98 2.63 -35.85
C VAL A 850 0.00 3.45 -35.01
N ALA A 851 0.48 4.43 -34.25
CA ALA A 851 -0.39 5.30 -33.46
C ALA A 851 -1.33 6.15 -34.33
N ASP A 852 -0.82 6.73 -35.41
CA ASP A 852 -1.61 7.52 -36.36
C ASP A 852 -2.71 6.65 -37.01
N TRP A 853 -2.37 5.40 -37.36
CA TRP A 853 -3.35 4.43 -37.85
C TRP A 853 -4.41 4.09 -36.80
N ILE A 854 -4.02 3.81 -35.55
CA ILE A 854 -4.95 3.56 -34.43
C ILE A 854 -5.88 4.76 -34.21
N VAL A 855 -5.36 5.99 -34.24
CA VAL A 855 -6.15 7.21 -34.09
C VAL A 855 -7.13 7.37 -35.25
N SER A 856 -6.71 7.07 -36.48
CA SER A 856 -7.59 7.08 -37.66
C SER A 856 -8.79 6.14 -37.47
N ILE A 857 -8.55 4.88 -37.13
CA ILE A 857 -9.63 3.89 -36.96
C ILE A 857 -10.53 4.23 -35.76
N ALA A 858 -9.97 4.80 -34.69
CA ALA A 858 -10.73 5.23 -33.52
C ALA A 858 -11.65 6.43 -33.86
N ARG A 859 -11.20 7.36 -34.71
CA ARG A 859 -12.02 8.47 -35.21
C ARG A 859 -13.14 8.01 -36.14
N GLN A 860 -12.90 6.97 -36.94
CA GLN A 860 -13.94 6.36 -37.79
C GLN A 860 -14.99 5.56 -36.99
N SER A 861 -14.70 5.27 -35.72
CA SER A 861 -15.56 4.46 -34.83
C SER A 861 -16.30 5.28 -33.77
N ALA A 862 -15.96 6.58 -33.67
CA ALA A 862 -16.68 7.58 -32.89
C ALA A 862 -17.87 8.06 -33.71
#